data_AF-A0A3B9MJU5-F1
#
_entry.id   AF-A0A3B9MJU5-F1
#
_cell.length_a   1.000
_cell.length_b   1.000
_cell.length_c   1.000
_cell.angle_alpha   90.00
_cell.angle_beta   90.00
_cell.angle_gamma   90.00
#
_symmetry.space_group_name_H-M   'P 1'
#
loop_
_entity.id
_entity.type
_entity.pdbx_description
1 polymer ?
#
loop_
_entity_poly.entity_id
_entity_poly.type
_entity_poly.pdbx_seq_one_letter_code
_entity_poly.pdbx_strand_id
1 'polypeptide(L)'
;MEKNQARSLIRQTFTQPFDKGRFLHLIKELLNRIDESKATSWNKTYVKDAFKLGINRYERLATYTDPSDEKTDILIVYLEKESSLERARTFLRNFVADYLVTRGQKEAALVAFVSPSDADWRFSLVKMEYTTEEAESGKVKVNENLTPARRYSFLVGENEDSHTAQAQLLDILADSDHNPTLEDLERAFGVERVTKEFFEQYKSLFLDLKDELDELLEDDLRVRRDFEKKGVDTVDFAKKLLGQIVFLYFLQKKGWFGVARDAVWGTGPKNYLRLLFESRAQIGAFSKSGSSGVNFFNDVLEPLFYEALAKGDREDDYYGHFHCKIPFLNGGLFDPLNGYDWVHTDIILPDALFSNDERTEKGDRGTGILDVFDRYNFTVNEAEPLEKEVAVDPEMLGKVFENLLEVKERKSKGSFYTPREIVHYMCRQSLVSYLEKELAEANVPRLDIETLMRVGEQAADFELARLDKATGYKPQLPKSIETNAPLLDRKLEEIAVCDPAVGSGAFLVGMMSEIVRARKTLTPYFSDKSRRTAYEFKRLAIQSSLYGVDIDPGAVEIAKLRLWLSLVVDEDDIKEIKPLPNLDYKIMQGDSLVEEFEGIKLFDKRLVEQPSLEIKAKKSALNARISELSHQFFDLHGRGNRDKQTRRAIEKEIDKLKKEMKALDAPVVAAALPTQREIN
;
A
#
# COMPACT_ATOMS: atom_id res chain seq x y z
N MET A 1 -12.50 16.08 -30.90
CA MET A 1 -11.18 15.94 -31.58
C MET A 1 -11.02 14.49 -32.08
N GLU A 2 -10.30 14.21 -33.17
CA GLU A 2 -10.08 12.80 -33.59
C GLU A 2 -9.22 12.03 -32.57
N LYS A 3 -9.49 10.74 -32.36
CA LYS A 3 -8.76 9.91 -31.37
C LYS A 3 -7.24 9.91 -31.56
N ASN A 4 -6.75 9.94 -32.79
CA ASN A 4 -5.31 9.99 -33.06
C ASN A 4 -4.68 11.34 -32.69
N GLN A 5 -5.41 12.45 -32.91
CA GLN A 5 -4.98 13.77 -32.49
C GLN A 5 -4.95 13.89 -30.96
N ALA A 6 -5.97 13.34 -30.29
CA ALA A 6 -6.03 13.28 -28.83
C ALA A 6 -4.83 12.51 -28.24
N ARG A 7 -4.52 11.32 -28.78
CA ARG A 7 -3.34 10.54 -28.37
C ARG A 7 -2.04 11.33 -28.59
N SER A 8 -1.91 12.01 -29.72
CA SER A 8 -0.74 12.84 -30.03
C SER A 8 -0.60 14.01 -29.05
N LEU A 9 -1.69 14.69 -28.70
CA LEU A 9 -1.70 15.80 -27.74
C LEU A 9 -1.24 15.34 -26.35
N ILE A 10 -1.78 14.23 -25.87
CA ILE A 10 -1.40 13.64 -24.58
C ILE A 10 0.08 13.28 -24.60
N ARG A 11 0.55 12.57 -25.63
CA ARG A 11 1.96 12.18 -25.76
C ARG A 11 2.89 13.40 -25.76
N GLN A 12 2.60 14.40 -26.58
CA GLN A 12 3.41 15.63 -26.66
C GLN A 12 3.43 16.44 -25.36
N THR A 13 2.44 16.25 -24.49
CA THR A 13 2.36 16.95 -23.21
C THR A 13 2.99 16.14 -22.08
N PHE A 14 2.73 14.83 -22.02
CA PHE A 14 3.04 13.98 -20.88
C PHE A 14 4.34 13.18 -21.01
N THR A 15 4.98 13.13 -22.18
CA THR A 15 6.32 12.54 -22.33
C THR A 15 7.42 13.60 -22.44
N GLN A 16 7.18 14.79 -21.90
CA GLN A 16 8.04 15.96 -22.02
C GLN A 16 8.14 16.69 -20.67
N PRO A 17 9.24 17.46 -20.45
CA PRO A 17 9.33 18.37 -19.33
C PRO A 17 8.13 19.33 -19.27
N PHE A 18 7.80 19.80 -18.06
CA PHE A 18 6.62 20.65 -17.87
C PHE A 18 6.71 21.93 -18.70
N ASP A 19 5.65 22.21 -19.46
CA ASP A 19 5.47 23.49 -20.15
C ASP A 19 4.06 24.01 -19.92
N LYS A 20 3.97 25.25 -19.44
CA LYS A 20 2.70 25.90 -19.10
C LYS A 20 1.80 26.04 -20.34
N GLY A 21 2.36 26.28 -21.52
CA GLY A 21 1.61 26.44 -22.76
C GLY A 21 0.95 25.13 -23.19
N ARG A 22 1.72 24.04 -23.27
CA ARG A 22 1.24 22.68 -23.55
C ARG A 22 0.20 22.25 -22.53
N PHE A 23 0.46 22.47 -21.23
CA PHE A 23 -0.48 22.14 -20.17
C PHE A 23 -1.81 22.89 -20.32
N LEU A 24 -1.77 24.21 -20.55
CA LEU A 24 -2.99 24.99 -20.74
C LEU A 24 -3.76 24.57 -22.00
N HIS A 25 -3.07 24.23 -23.08
CA HIS A 25 -3.70 23.71 -24.29
C HIS A 25 -4.41 22.38 -24.01
N LEU A 26 -3.74 21.43 -23.35
CA LEU A 26 -4.34 20.17 -22.95
C LEU A 26 -5.60 20.39 -22.10
N ILE A 27 -5.55 21.29 -21.10
CA ILE A 27 -6.70 21.60 -20.24
C ILE A 27 -7.88 22.17 -21.04
N LYS A 28 -7.62 23.03 -22.02
CA LYS A 28 -8.66 23.59 -22.89
C LYS A 28 -9.36 22.52 -23.72
N GLU A 29 -8.59 21.60 -24.29
CA GLU A 29 -9.15 20.46 -25.03
C GLU A 29 -9.85 19.46 -24.10
N LEU A 30 -9.34 19.27 -22.88
CA LEU A 30 -9.90 18.32 -21.91
C LEU A 30 -11.25 18.79 -21.36
N LEU A 31 -11.39 20.09 -21.06
CA LEU A 31 -12.57 20.64 -20.38
C LEU A 31 -13.52 21.38 -21.32
N ASN A 32 -13.16 21.54 -22.60
CA ASN A 32 -13.85 22.27 -23.66
C ASN A 32 -14.02 23.80 -23.41
N ARG A 33 -14.26 24.24 -22.17
CA ARG A 33 -14.43 25.65 -21.78
C ARG A 33 -13.87 25.91 -20.38
N ILE A 34 -13.09 26.98 -20.22
CA ILE A 34 -12.54 27.40 -18.93
C ILE A 34 -12.66 28.92 -18.75
N ASP A 35 -12.84 29.39 -17.53
CA ASP A 35 -12.86 30.82 -17.18
C ASP A 35 -11.50 31.27 -16.62
N GLU A 36 -10.75 32.02 -17.44
CA GLU A 36 -9.44 32.59 -17.10
C GLU A 36 -9.53 33.97 -16.41
N SER A 37 -10.73 34.52 -16.18
CA SER A 37 -10.93 35.89 -15.66
C SER A 37 -10.32 36.12 -14.27
N LYS A 38 -10.16 35.05 -13.49
CA LYS A 38 -9.59 35.05 -12.14
C LYS A 38 -8.19 34.43 -12.09
N ALA A 39 -7.51 34.34 -13.23
CA ALA A 39 -6.13 33.84 -13.28
C ALA A 39 -5.23 34.72 -12.38
N THR A 40 -4.44 34.09 -11.52
CA THR A 40 -3.59 34.80 -10.54
C THR A 40 -2.40 33.95 -10.15
N SER A 41 -1.27 34.60 -9.86
CA SER A 41 -0.05 33.96 -9.38
C SER A 41 0.28 34.44 -7.97
N TRP A 42 0.72 33.52 -7.13
CA TRP A 42 1.10 33.78 -5.74
C TRP A 42 2.53 33.30 -5.52
N ASN A 43 3.39 34.24 -5.13
CA ASN A 43 4.75 33.93 -4.72
C ASN A 43 4.79 33.30 -3.31
N LYS A 44 5.99 32.88 -2.90
CA LYS A 44 6.24 32.19 -1.62
C LYS A 44 5.69 32.91 -0.39
N THR A 45 5.58 34.24 -0.43
CA THR A 45 5.06 35.04 0.70
C THR A 45 3.60 34.75 1.01
N TYR A 46 2.81 34.35 0.00
CA TYR A 46 1.39 34.01 0.15
C TYR A 46 1.16 32.53 0.47
N VAL A 47 2.19 31.69 0.40
CA VAL A 47 2.15 30.31 0.87
C VAL A 47 2.14 30.34 2.40
N LYS A 48 1.21 29.62 3.05
CA LYS A 48 1.19 29.53 4.52
C LYS A 48 2.50 28.91 5.02
N ASP A 49 2.99 29.34 6.18
CA ASP A 49 4.29 28.91 6.70
C ASP A 49 4.46 27.38 6.76
N ALA A 50 3.39 26.67 7.12
CA ALA A 50 3.35 25.20 7.13
C ALA A 50 3.72 24.55 5.79
N PHE A 51 3.45 25.23 4.67
CA PHE A 51 3.73 24.70 3.33
C PHE A 51 4.98 25.30 2.67
N LYS A 52 5.64 26.28 3.30
CA LYS A 52 6.81 26.97 2.70
C LYS A 52 8.05 26.10 2.55
N LEU A 53 8.14 24.99 3.28
CA LEU A 53 9.25 24.04 3.19
C LEU A 53 9.22 23.20 1.90
N GLY A 54 8.03 22.96 1.34
CA GLY A 54 7.85 22.13 0.14
C GLY A 54 7.33 22.88 -1.08
N ILE A 55 6.73 24.07 -0.91
CA ILE A 55 6.13 24.85 -1.99
C ILE A 55 6.84 26.19 -2.14
N ASN A 56 7.30 26.45 -3.35
CA ASN A 56 7.93 27.71 -3.73
C ASN A 56 6.87 28.76 -4.09
N ARG A 57 5.99 28.44 -5.04
CA ARG A 57 4.94 29.34 -5.54
C ARG A 57 3.81 28.54 -6.19
N TYR A 58 2.66 29.16 -6.40
CA TYR A 58 1.54 28.53 -7.09
C TYR A 58 0.75 29.52 -7.93
N GLU A 59 0.07 29.01 -8.95
CA GLU A 59 -0.72 29.78 -9.90
C GLU A 59 -2.09 29.15 -10.05
N ARG A 60 -3.13 29.99 -10.13
CA ARG A 60 -4.44 29.61 -10.66
C ARG A 60 -4.52 30.08 -12.09
N LEU A 61 -4.71 29.14 -13.02
CA LEU A 61 -4.85 29.42 -14.44
C LEU A 61 -6.29 29.77 -14.79
N ALA A 62 -7.24 28.98 -14.29
CA ALA A 62 -8.63 29.11 -14.65
C ALA A 62 -9.55 28.46 -13.61
N THR A 63 -10.85 28.67 -13.80
CA THR A 63 -11.93 27.93 -13.14
C THR A 63 -12.73 27.19 -14.20
N TYR A 64 -13.03 25.94 -13.95
CA TYR A 64 -14.00 25.15 -14.70
C TYR A 64 -15.30 25.05 -13.90
N THR A 65 -16.44 25.12 -14.59
CA THR A 65 -17.76 24.86 -14.02
C THR A 65 -18.41 23.84 -14.92
N ASP A 66 -18.70 22.68 -14.34
CA ASP A 66 -19.23 21.54 -15.08
C ASP A 66 -20.75 21.69 -15.32
N PRO A 67 -21.40 20.78 -16.07
CA PRO A 67 -22.85 20.80 -16.29
C PRO A 67 -23.70 20.69 -15.01
N SER A 68 -23.12 20.23 -13.90
CA SER A 68 -23.75 20.07 -12.59
C SER A 68 -23.53 21.27 -11.65
N ASP A 69 -22.92 22.37 -12.16
CA ASP A 69 -22.52 23.57 -11.41
C ASP A 69 -21.43 23.32 -10.33
N GLU A 70 -20.72 22.19 -10.41
CA GLU A 70 -19.55 21.92 -9.57
C GLU A 70 -18.32 22.65 -10.13
N LYS A 71 -17.49 23.22 -9.24
CA LYS A 71 -16.39 24.10 -9.63
C LYS A 71 -15.05 23.47 -9.37
N THR A 72 -14.27 23.34 -10.44
CA THR A 72 -12.91 22.82 -10.40
C THR A 72 -11.91 23.91 -10.76
N ASP A 73 -10.94 24.20 -9.88
CA ASP A 73 -9.87 25.15 -10.21
C ASP A 73 -8.68 24.47 -10.91
N ILE A 74 -8.06 25.18 -11.86
CA ILE A 74 -6.89 24.70 -12.59
C ILE A 74 -5.66 25.38 -12.01
N LEU A 75 -4.75 24.60 -11.43
CA LEU A 75 -3.59 25.09 -10.68
C LEU A 75 -2.27 24.60 -11.27
N ILE A 76 -1.22 25.41 -11.07
CA ILE A 76 0.18 24.98 -11.15
C ILE A 76 0.80 25.21 -9.78
N VAL A 77 1.48 24.21 -9.23
CA VAL A 77 2.18 24.30 -7.94
C VAL A 77 3.65 23.96 -8.17
N TYR A 78 4.51 24.95 -7.96
CA TYR A 78 5.95 24.80 -8.11
C TYR A 78 6.58 24.41 -6.78
N LEU A 79 7.29 23.29 -6.79
CA LEU A 79 7.88 22.68 -5.60
C LEU A 79 9.23 23.30 -5.27
N GLU A 80 9.64 23.22 -4.01
CA GLU A 80 10.94 23.72 -3.55
C GLU A 80 12.08 22.75 -3.88
N LYS A 81 11.81 21.45 -3.82
CA LYS A 81 12.81 20.37 -4.02
C LYS A 81 12.23 19.30 -4.92
N GLU A 82 13.07 18.68 -5.72
CA GLU A 82 12.71 17.56 -6.61
C GLU A 82 12.12 16.37 -5.85
N SER A 83 12.72 15.99 -4.72
CA SER A 83 12.23 14.90 -3.86
C SER A 83 10.81 15.10 -3.33
N SER A 84 10.28 16.33 -3.37
CA SER A 84 8.91 16.64 -2.95
C SER A 84 7.87 15.99 -3.87
N LEU A 85 8.21 15.74 -5.15
CA LEU A 85 7.29 15.13 -6.11
C LEU A 85 6.92 13.70 -5.72
N GLU A 86 7.86 12.94 -5.14
CA GLU A 86 7.65 11.56 -4.73
C GLU A 86 7.24 11.43 -3.26
N ARG A 87 7.85 12.23 -2.37
CA ARG A 87 7.82 12.01 -0.92
C ARG A 87 6.83 12.90 -0.16
N ALA A 88 6.35 13.98 -0.77
CA ALA A 88 5.49 14.96 -0.11
C ALA A 88 4.01 14.82 -0.54
N ARG A 89 3.55 13.62 -0.91
CA ARG A 89 2.22 13.41 -1.51
C ARG A 89 1.09 13.96 -0.64
N THR A 90 1.00 13.47 0.60
CA THR A 90 0.03 13.93 1.59
C THR A 90 0.15 15.44 1.83
N PHE A 91 1.37 15.96 1.90
CA PHE A 91 1.64 17.38 2.06
C PHE A 91 1.09 18.21 0.88
N LEU A 92 1.28 17.77 -0.37
CA LEU A 92 0.77 18.42 -1.58
C LEU A 92 -0.76 18.38 -1.64
N ARG A 93 -1.38 17.25 -1.27
CA ARG A 93 -2.83 17.13 -1.15
C ARG A 93 -3.37 18.08 -0.09
N ASN A 94 -2.75 18.12 1.08
CA ASN A 94 -3.17 18.99 2.18
C ASN A 94 -3.04 20.48 1.81
N PHE A 95 -2.02 20.86 1.04
CA PHE A 95 -1.91 22.21 0.50
C PHE A 95 -3.08 22.56 -0.41
N VAL A 96 -3.42 21.68 -1.36
CA VAL A 96 -4.54 21.92 -2.28
C VAL A 96 -5.87 21.92 -1.54
N ALA A 97 -6.07 21.02 -0.57
CA ALA A 97 -7.26 21.02 0.28
C ALA A 97 -7.42 22.35 1.04
N ASP A 98 -6.34 22.85 1.65
CA ASP A 98 -6.32 24.15 2.32
C ASP A 98 -6.62 25.30 1.34
N TYR A 99 -6.09 25.24 0.12
CA TYR A 99 -6.43 26.19 -0.95
C TYR A 99 -7.93 26.17 -1.27
N LEU A 100 -8.52 24.99 -1.51
CA LEU A 100 -9.93 24.84 -1.88
C LEU A 100 -10.88 25.37 -0.81
N VAL A 101 -10.56 25.14 0.47
CA VAL A 101 -11.31 25.66 1.61
C VAL A 101 -11.18 27.18 1.73
N THR A 102 -9.96 27.71 1.65
CA THR A 102 -9.69 29.13 1.92
C THR A 102 -10.00 30.06 0.75
N ARG A 103 -10.06 29.55 -0.49
CA ARG A 103 -10.18 30.35 -1.72
C ARG A 103 -11.49 30.08 -2.48
N GLY A 104 -12.59 30.03 -1.74
CA GLY A 104 -13.94 30.10 -2.31
C GLY A 104 -14.72 28.79 -2.32
N GLN A 105 -14.43 27.89 -1.36
CA GLN A 105 -15.15 26.63 -1.11
C GLN A 105 -15.43 25.88 -2.41
N LYS A 106 -14.35 25.45 -3.06
CA LYS A 106 -14.39 24.69 -4.31
C LYS A 106 -14.43 23.20 -4.02
N GLU A 107 -15.07 22.45 -4.91
CA GLU A 107 -15.25 21.00 -4.79
C GLU A 107 -13.97 20.24 -5.18
N ALA A 108 -13.22 20.75 -6.18
CA ALA A 108 -12.02 20.10 -6.67
C ALA A 108 -10.99 21.06 -7.31
N ALA A 109 -9.80 20.54 -7.59
CA ALA A 109 -8.80 21.17 -8.44
C ALA A 109 -8.07 20.15 -9.33
N LEU A 110 -7.80 20.56 -10.58
CA LEU A 110 -6.83 19.93 -11.46
C LEU A 110 -5.49 20.66 -11.31
N VAL A 111 -4.44 19.93 -10.97
CA VAL A 111 -3.18 20.50 -10.50
C VAL A 111 -2.00 19.90 -11.25
N ALA A 112 -1.14 20.75 -11.81
CA ALA A 112 0.21 20.38 -12.21
C ALA A 112 1.20 20.66 -11.07
N PHE A 113 1.80 19.61 -10.49
CA PHE A 113 2.90 19.75 -9.54
C PHE A 113 4.23 19.66 -10.28
N VAL A 114 5.03 20.70 -10.17
CA VAL A 114 6.22 20.92 -11.00
C VAL A 114 7.47 20.93 -10.13
N SER A 115 8.37 19.99 -10.38
CA SER A 115 9.66 19.88 -9.69
C SER A 115 10.64 20.95 -10.19
N PRO A 116 11.68 21.34 -9.42
CA PRO A 116 12.67 22.34 -9.88
C PRO A 116 13.50 21.93 -11.10
N SER A 117 13.64 20.62 -11.37
CA SER A 117 14.36 20.06 -12.52
C SER A 117 13.50 19.97 -13.78
N ASP A 118 12.17 20.15 -13.67
CA ASP A 118 11.14 20.13 -14.71
C ASP A 118 11.03 18.86 -15.58
N ALA A 119 11.95 17.90 -15.48
CA ALA A 119 11.98 16.69 -16.33
C ALA A 119 10.74 15.81 -16.13
N ASP A 120 10.40 15.53 -14.86
CA ASP A 120 9.21 14.80 -14.45
C ASP A 120 8.31 15.70 -13.58
N TRP A 121 7.00 15.55 -13.75
CA TRP A 121 5.96 16.33 -13.07
C TRP A 121 4.70 15.48 -12.84
N ARG A 122 3.76 15.98 -12.04
CA ARG A 122 2.50 15.25 -11.74
C ARG A 122 1.29 16.02 -12.19
N PHE A 123 0.41 15.36 -12.93
CA PHE A 123 -0.92 15.84 -13.24
C PHE A 123 -1.93 15.20 -12.30
N SER A 124 -2.63 15.99 -11.49
CA SER A 124 -3.46 15.47 -10.38
C SER A 124 -4.85 16.07 -10.34
N LEU A 125 -5.82 15.27 -9.92
CA LEU A 125 -7.14 15.70 -9.47
C LEU A 125 -7.19 15.63 -7.95
N VAL A 126 -7.52 16.74 -7.28
CA VAL A 126 -7.75 16.79 -5.83
C VAL A 126 -9.20 17.16 -5.58
N LYS A 127 -9.95 16.33 -4.85
CA LYS A 127 -11.38 16.51 -4.58
C LYS A 127 -11.66 16.49 -3.07
N MET A 128 -12.51 17.38 -2.58
CA MET A 128 -12.93 17.42 -1.17
C MET A 128 -13.99 16.34 -0.89
N GLU A 129 -13.82 15.53 0.17
CA GLU A 129 -14.85 14.60 0.67
C GLU A 129 -15.44 15.06 1.99
N TYR A 130 -16.74 15.33 2.02
CA TYR A 130 -17.44 15.75 3.23
C TYR A 130 -17.94 14.54 4.01
N THR A 131 -17.42 14.33 5.22
CA THR A 131 -18.02 13.38 6.17
C THR A 131 -19.20 14.06 6.88
N THR A 132 -20.35 13.39 6.85
CA THR A 132 -21.53 13.82 7.59
C THR A 132 -21.60 13.01 8.89
N GLU A 133 -21.63 13.70 10.03
CA GLU A 133 -21.93 13.08 11.32
C GLU A 133 -23.33 13.51 11.76
N GLU A 134 -24.16 12.54 12.15
CA GLU A 134 -25.41 12.82 12.86
C GLU A 134 -25.08 13.25 14.29
N ALA A 135 -25.35 14.51 14.63
CA ALA A 135 -25.25 14.93 16.02
C ALA A 135 -26.31 14.21 16.87
N GLU A 136 -26.03 13.97 18.16
CA GLU A 136 -26.97 13.37 19.14
C GLU A 136 -28.34 14.08 19.23
N SER A 137 -28.48 15.28 18.64
CA SER A 137 -29.72 16.05 18.51
C SER A 137 -30.56 15.75 17.25
N GLY A 138 -30.12 14.81 16.39
CA GLY A 138 -30.78 14.49 15.11
C GLY A 138 -30.58 15.53 14.01
N LYS A 139 -29.70 16.52 14.21
CA LYS A 139 -29.27 17.46 13.17
C LYS A 139 -27.97 16.96 12.54
N VAL A 140 -28.01 16.68 11.24
CA VAL A 140 -26.81 16.42 10.44
C VAL A 140 -25.94 17.67 10.47
N LYS A 141 -24.74 17.57 11.02
CA LYS A 141 -23.77 18.65 11.01
C LYS A 141 -22.61 18.20 10.14
N VAL A 142 -22.35 18.93 9.05
CA VAL A 142 -21.14 18.73 8.25
C VAL A 142 -19.97 19.11 9.15
N ASN A 143 -19.06 18.17 9.41
CA ASN A 143 -17.91 18.43 10.28
C ASN A 143 -16.85 19.18 9.46
N GLU A 144 -16.81 20.50 9.56
CA GLU A 144 -15.86 21.36 8.84
C GLU A 144 -14.40 21.15 9.27
N ASN A 145 -14.15 20.51 10.42
CA ASN A 145 -12.82 20.54 11.04
C ASN A 145 -11.80 19.58 10.42
N LEU A 146 -12.19 18.70 9.50
CA LEU A 146 -11.28 17.90 8.67
C LEU A 146 -12.09 17.23 7.55
N THR A 147 -12.38 17.97 6.48
CA THR A 147 -12.85 17.37 5.21
C THR A 147 -11.65 16.65 4.57
N PRO A 148 -11.55 15.31 4.57
CA PRO A 148 -10.46 14.64 3.87
C PRO A 148 -10.54 14.97 2.38
N ALA A 149 -9.45 15.46 1.79
CA ALA A 149 -9.35 15.51 0.34
C ALA A 149 -8.83 14.16 -0.17
N ARG A 150 -9.31 13.72 -1.34
CA ARG A 150 -8.70 12.64 -2.10
C ARG A 150 -7.88 13.23 -3.23
N ARG A 151 -6.72 12.64 -3.47
CA ARG A 151 -5.89 13.00 -4.63
C ARG A 151 -5.70 11.79 -5.53
N TYR A 152 -5.88 12.02 -6.82
CA TYR A 152 -5.58 11.09 -7.89
C TYR A 152 -4.50 11.69 -8.78
N SER A 153 -3.46 10.95 -9.13
CA SER A 153 -2.32 11.50 -9.89
C SER A 153 -1.83 10.60 -11.01
N PHE A 154 -1.52 11.21 -12.14
CA PHE A 154 -0.60 10.67 -13.16
C PHE A 154 0.81 11.21 -12.90
N LEU A 155 1.80 10.32 -12.88
CA LEU A 155 3.21 10.70 -13.01
C LEU A 155 3.54 10.76 -14.50
N VAL A 156 4.09 11.89 -14.94
CA VAL A 156 4.32 12.21 -16.35
C VAL A 156 5.66 12.94 -16.49
N GLY A 157 6.28 12.90 -17.67
CA GLY A 157 7.58 13.51 -17.88
C GLY A 157 8.43 12.77 -18.91
N GLU A 158 9.67 13.21 -19.05
CA GLU A 158 10.63 12.62 -19.99
C GLU A 158 10.89 11.13 -19.71
N ASN A 159 10.78 10.71 -18.45
CA ASN A 159 11.08 9.34 -18.02
C ASN A 159 9.84 8.43 -17.92
N GLU A 160 8.65 8.93 -18.27
CA GLU A 160 7.40 8.20 -18.07
C GLU A 160 6.66 7.92 -19.39
N ASP A 161 6.03 6.76 -19.48
CA ASP A 161 5.14 6.45 -20.59
C ASP A 161 3.79 7.17 -20.38
N SER A 162 3.15 7.52 -21.49
CA SER A 162 1.84 8.16 -21.54
C SER A 162 0.71 7.20 -21.90
N HIS A 163 0.96 5.91 -22.15
CA HIS A 163 -0.06 4.93 -22.56
C HIS A 163 -1.25 4.90 -21.61
N THR A 164 -1.02 4.79 -20.30
CA THR A 164 -2.09 4.79 -19.30
C THR A 164 -2.91 6.09 -19.33
N ALA A 165 -2.24 7.24 -19.41
CA ALA A 165 -2.92 8.53 -19.51
C ALA A 165 -3.69 8.69 -20.83
N GLN A 166 -3.16 8.15 -21.93
CA GLN A 166 -3.86 8.07 -23.21
C GLN A 166 -5.11 7.21 -23.08
N ALA A 167 -5.01 6.00 -22.55
CA ALA A 167 -6.16 5.10 -22.40
C ALA A 167 -7.28 5.72 -21.54
N GLN A 168 -6.92 6.49 -20.52
CA GLN A 168 -7.86 7.08 -19.57
C GLN A 168 -8.50 8.39 -20.04
N LEU A 169 -7.72 9.30 -20.62
CA LEU A 169 -8.20 10.64 -21.00
C LEU A 169 -8.73 10.70 -22.44
N LEU A 170 -8.46 9.68 -23.27
CA LEU A 170 -8.83 9.68 -24.68
C LEU A 170 -10.32 9.86 -24.92
N ASP A 171 -11.16 9.19 -24.14
CA ASP A 171 -12.61 9.25 -24.35
C ASP A 171 -13.15 10.67 -24.04
N ILE A 172 -12.61 11.33 -23.00
CA ILE A 172 -12.96 12.72 -22.67
C ILE A 172 -12.45 13.69 -23.75
N LEU A 173 -11.19 13.55 -24.17
CA LEU A 173 -10.59 14.43 -25.18
C LEU A 173 -11.20 14.24 -26.57
N ALA A 174 -11.74 13.06 -26.87
CA ALA A 174 -12.43 12.80 -28.13
C ALA A 174 -13.83 13.43 -28.16
N ASP A 175 -14.49 13.59 -27.00
CA ASP A 175 -15.82 14.18 -26.87
C ASP A 175 -15.77 15.72 -26.83
N SER A 176 -15.93 16.32 -28.00
CA SER A 176 -16.02 17.78 -28.15
C SER A 176 -17.44 18.33 -27.96
N ASP A 177 -18.43 17.46 -27.85
CA ASP A 177 -19.85 17.86 -27.81
C ASP A 177 -20.35 18.02 -26.37
N HIS A 178 -19.73 17.32 -25.42
CA HIS A 178 -20.10 17.34 -24.01
C HIS A 178 -18.96 17.83 -23.11
N ASN A 179 -19.32 18.68 -22.16
CA ASN A 179 -18.43 19.13 -21.10
C ASN A 179 -18.33 18.03 -20.03
N PRO A 180 -17.13 17.56 -19.65
CA PRO A 180 -17.00 16.47 -18.67
C PRO A 180 -17.46 16.88 -17.27
N THR A 181 -18.20 16.01 -16.59
CA THR A 181 -18.55 16.23 -15.18
C THR A 181 -17.37 15.95 -14.26
N LEU A 182 -17.43 16.40 -13.01
CA LEU A 182 -16.43 16.01 -12.01
C LEU A 182 -16.35 14.49 -11.81
N GLU A 183 -17.47 13.77 -11.95
CA GLU A 183 -17.52 12.31 -11.91
C GLU A 183 -16.80 11.68 -13.10
N ASP A 184 -16.94 12.25 -14.31
CA ASP A 184 -16.19 11.79 -15.48
C ASP A 184 -14.68 11.98 -15.30
N LEU A 185 -14.26 13.12 -14.74
CA LEU A 185 -12.87 13.39 -14.39
C LEU A 185 -12.37 12.40 -13.32
N GLU A 186 -13.15 12.17 -12.25
CA GLU A 186 -12.80 11.20 -11.22
C GLU A 186 -12.64 9.79 -11.80
N ARG A 187 -13.53 9.37 -12.71
CA ARG A 187 -13.43 8.08 -13.41
C ARG A 187 -12.19 7.99 -14.30
N ALA A 188 -11.82 9.06 -15.01
CA ALA A 188 -10.62 9.08 -15.85
C ALA A 188 -9.33 9.00 -15.01
N PHE A 189 -9.34 9.62 -13.84
CA PHE A 189 -8.26 9.53 -12.86
C PHE A 189 -8.39 8.27 -11.96
N GLY A 190 -9.37 7.41 -12.24
CA GLY A 190 -9.67 6.20 -11.49
C GLY A 190 -8.65 5.08 -11.76
N VAL A 191 -8.05 4.59 -10.68
CA VAL A 191 -7.07 3.49 -10.72
C VAL A 191 -7.72 2.15 -11.07
N GLU A 192 -8.99 1.96 -10.71
CA GLU A 192 -9.70 0.68 -10.80
C GLU A 192 -9.74 0.10 -12.23
N ARG A 193 -9.89 0.96 -13.25
CA ARG A 193 -9.87 0.53 -14.66
C ARG A 193 -8.50 -0.01 -15.06
N VAL A 194 -7.43 0.68 -14.65
CA VAL A 194 -6.04 0.24 -14.93
C VAL A 194 -5.75 -1.06 -14.21
N THR A 195 -6.13 -1.17 -12.93
CA THR A 195 -5.96 -2.39 -12.14
C THR A 195 -6.66 -3.58 -12.77
N LYS A 196 -7.91 -3.40 -13.21
CA LYS A 196 -8.68 -4.49 -13.83
C LYS A 196 -8.09 -4.92 -15.16
N GLU A 197 -7.72 -3.97 -16.01
CA GLU A 197 -7.13 -4.28 -17.32
C GLU A 197 -5.77 -4.97 -17.18
N PHE A 198 -4.90 -4.45 -16.30
CA PHE A 198 -3.62 -5.08 -15.98
C PHE A 198 -3.81 -6.49 -15.43
N PHE A 199 -4.79 -6.69 -14.54
CA PHE A 199 -5.10 -8.01 -13.98
C PHE A 199 -5.48 -9.03 -15.06
N GLU A 200 -6.37 -8.66 -15.98
CA GLU A 200 -6.80 -9.54 -17.06
C GLU A 200 -5.61 -9.92 -17.97
N GLN A 201 -4.74 -8.96 -18.29
CA GLN A 201 -3.54 -9.21 -19.09
C GLN A 201 -2.49 -10.04 -18.34
N TYR A 202 -2.22 -9.75 -17.06
CA TYR A 202 -1.33 -10.52 -16.22
C TYR A 202 -1.79 -11.98 -16.11
N LYS A 203 -3.09 -12.20 -15.98
CA LYS A 203 -3.66 -13.55 -15.95
C LYS A 203 -3.45 -14.29 -17.28
N SER A 204 -3.58 -13.61 -18.42
CA SER A 204 -3.25 -14.21 -19.72
C SER A 204 -1.78 -14.65 -19.75
N LEU A 205 -0.86 -13.74 -19.41
CA LEU A 205 0.58 -14.03 -19.37
C LEU A 205 0.93 -15.23 -18.47
N PHE A 206 0.24 -15.35 -17.32
CA PHE A 206 0.39 -16.49 -16.43
C PHE A 206 -0.04 -17.81 -17.08
N LEU A 207 -1.19 -17.81 -17.76
CA LEU A 207 -1.68 -19.01 -18.45
C LEU A 207 -0.75 -19.38 -19.61
N ASP A 208 -0.35 -18.41 -20.43
CA ASP A 208 0.57 -18.61 -21.55
C ASP A 208 1.91 -19.19 -21.09
N LEU A 209 2.48 -18.64 -20.01
CA LEU A 209 3.72 -19.16 -19.41
C LEU A 209 3.57 -20.57 -18.83
N LYS A 210 2.45 -20.84 -18.14
CA LYS A 210 2.19 -22.16 -17.57
C LYS A 210 2.04 -23.21 -18.67
N ASP A 211 1.31 -22.91 -19.73
CA ASP A 211 1.07 -23.84 -20.81
C ASP A 211 2.38 -24.17 -21.56
N GLU A 212 3.25 -23.18 -21.79
CA GLU A 212 4.60 -23.40 -22.34
C GLU A 212 5.51 -24.22 -21.42
N LEU A 213 5.40 -24.05 -20.10
CA LEU A 213 6.10 -24.90 -19.13
C LEU A 213 5.59 -26.34 -19.17
N ASP A 214 4.27 -26.54 -19.26
CA ASP A 214 3.69 -27.88 -19.37
C ASP A 214 4.16 -28.58 -20.66
N GLU A 215 4.16 -27.87 -21.80
CA GLU A 215 4.69 -28.38 -23.07
C GLU A 215 6.19 -28.74 -22.96
N LEU A 216 7.00 -27.89 -22.33
CA LEU A 216 8.41 -28.19 -22.07
C LEU A 216 8.61 -29.48 -21.26
N LEU A 217 7.78 -29.74 -20.25
CA LEU A 217 7.86 -30.96 -19.45
C LEU A 217 7.43 -32.22 -20.20
N GLU A 218 6.59 -32.08 -21.23
CA GLU A 218 6.24 -33.18 -22.13
C GLU A 218 7.41 -33.53 -23.07
N ASP A 219 8.13 -32.51 -23.55
CA ASP A 219 9.20 -32.66 -24.53
C ASP A 219 10.58 -32.99 -23.91
N ASP A 220 10.91 -32.46 -22.73
CA ASP A 220 12.20 -32.64 -22.07
C ASP A 220 12.13 -33.49 -20.79
N LEU A 221 12.48 -34.78 -20.94
CA LEU A 221 12.53 -35.75 -19.85
C LEU A 221 13.52 -35.40 -18.73
N ARG A 222 14.58 -34.62 -19.01
CA ARG A 222 15.57 -34.22 -18.01
C ARG A 222 14.98 -33.17 -17.09
N VAL A 223 14.37 -32.12 -17.66
CA VAL A 223 13.70 -31.05 -16.89
C VAL A 223 12.60 -31.65 -16.03
N ARG A 224 11.74 -32.49 -16.63
CA ARG A 224 10.68 -33.20 -15.92
C ARG A 224 11.17 -33.98 -14.71
N ARG A 225 12.26 -34.75 -14.87
CA ARG A 225 12.80 -35.57 -13.77
C ARG A 225 13.33 -34.71 -12.63
N ASP A 226 13.95 -33.57 -12.93
CA ASP A 226 14.45 -32.66 -11.89
C ASP A 226 13.29 -32.00 -11.14
N PHE A 227 12.26 -31.54 -11.86
CA PHE A 227 11.06 -30.95 -11.28
C PHE A 227 10.34 -31.95 -10.36
N GLU A 228 10.09 -33.17 -10.82
CA GLU A 228 9.47 -34.23 -10.01
C GLU A 228 10.30 -34.56 -8.76
N LYS A 229 11.63 -34.63 -8.88
CA LYS A 229 12.54 -34.91 -7.75
C LYS A 229 12.53 -33.79 -6.71
N LYS A 230 12.35 -32.56 -7.14
CA LYS A 230 12.39 -31.35 -6.31
C LYS A 230 11.01 -30.86 -5.87
N GLY A 231 9.94 -31.50 -6.34
CA GLY A 231 8.57 -31.08 -6.08
C GLY A 231 8.26 -29.71 -6.66
N VAL A 232 8.81 -29.39 -7.83
CA VAL A 232 8.56 -28.13 -8.54
C VAL A 232 7.33 -28.32 -9.42
N ASP A 233 6.29 -27.53 -9.15
CA ASP A 233 5.06 -27.50 -9.93
C ASP A 233 5.09 -26.33 -10.93
N THR A 234 4.56 -26.53 -12.15
CA THR A 234 4.58 -25.52 -13.22
C THR A 234 3.76 -24.28 -12.87
N VAL A 235 2.69 -24.42 -12.09
CA VAL A 235 1.89 -23.28 -11.59
C VAL A 235 2.72 -22.42 -10.65
N ASP A 236 3.40 -23.04 -9.68
CA ASP A 236 4.20 -22.30 -8.71
C ASP A 236 5.48 -21.72 -9.33
N PHE A 237 6.05 -22.41 -10.32
CA PHE A 237 7.15 -21.87 -11.13
C PHE A 237 6.69 -20.63 -11.92
N ALA A 238 5.57 -20.70 -12.64
CA ALA A 238 5.04 -19.58 -13.42
C ALA A 238 4.69 -18.37 -12.52
N LYS A 239 4.09 -18.61 -11.35
CA LYS A 239 3.83 -17.58 -10.33
C LYS A 239 5.13 -16.93 -9.87
N LYS A 240 6.14 -17.72 -9.51
CA LYS A 240 7.43 -17.20 -9.01
C LYS A 240 8.15 -16.40 -10.09
N LEU A 241 8.20 -16.91 -11.33
CA LEU A 241 8.87 -16.22 -12.44
C LEU A 241 8.21 -14.88 -12.75
N LEU A 242 6.88 -14.83 -12.93
CA LEU A 242 6.17 -13.56 -13.14
C LEU A 242 6.30 -12.63 -11.93
N GLY A 243 6.30 -13.18 -10.72
CA GLY A 243 6.56 -12.45 -9.47
C GLY A 243 7.94 -11.79 -9.43
N GLN A 244 8.98 -12.51 -9.84
CA GLN A 244 10.35 -11.99 -9.94
C GLN A 244 10.45 -10.88 -11.00
N ILE A 245 9.89 -11.09 -12.20
CA ILE A 245 9.93 -10.09 -13.28
C ILE A 245 9.18 -8.82 -12.85
N VAL A 246 7.97 -8.96 -12.30
CA VAL A 246 7.19 -7.79 -11.90
C VAL A 246 7.86 -7.02 -10.76
N PHE A 247 8.52 -7.72 -9.83
CA PHE A 247 9.33 -7.08 -8.78
C PHE A 247 10.47 -6.24 -9.37
N LEU A 248 11.18 -6.77 -10.37
CA LEU A 248 12.21 -6.01 -11.06
C LEU A 248 11.62 -4.81 -11.83
N TYR A 249 10.40 -4.90 -12.34
CA TYR A 249 9.70 -3.77 -12.95
C TYR A 249 9.40 -2.64 -11.95
N PHE A 250 9.04 -2.97 -10.72
CA PHE A 250 8.96 -1.98 -9.64
C PHE A 250 10.34 -1.41 -9.32
N LEU A 251 11.33 -2.28 -9.15
CA LEU A 251 12.65 -1.87 -8.65
C LEU A 251 13.46 -1.05 -9.66
N GLN A 252 13.33 -1.34 -10.96
CA GLN A 252 14.07 -0.62 -12.01
C GLN A 252 13.72 0.87 -12.05
N LYS A 253 12.54 1.27 -11.55
CA LYS A 253 12.15 2.68 -11.43
C LYS A 253 13.07 3.48 -10.50
N LYS A 254 13.76 2.82 -9.57
CA LYS A 254 14.81 3.42 -8.73
C LYS A 254 16.13 3.67 -9.47
N GLY A 255 16.29 3.20 -10.71
CA GLY A 255 17.53 3.33 -11.48
C GLY A 255 18.69 2.50 -10.89
N TRP A 256 18.37 1.40 -10.20
CA TRP A 256 19.34 0.56 -9.52
C TRP A 256 19.94 -0.54 -10.39
N PHE A 257 19.43 -0.75 -11.60
CA PHE A 257 19.99 -1.77 -12.50
C PHE A 257 20.74 -1.12 -13.66
N GLY A 258 21.75 -1.80 -14.18
CA GLY A 258 22.52 -1.29 -15.33
C GLY A 258 23.40 -0.08 -14.99
N VAL A 259 23.74 0.11 -13.72
CA VAL A 259 24.59 1.23 -13.29
C VAL A 259 26.02 0.98 -13.73
N ALA A 260 26.70 1.97 -14.29
CA ALA A 260 28.11 1.83 -14.68
C ALA A 260 29.00 1.59 -13.45
N ARG A 261 30.14 0.89 -13.63
CA ARG A 261 31.04 0.47 -12.54
C ARG A 261 31.37 1.60 -11.55
N ASP A 262 31.72 2.78 -12.06
CA ASP A 262 32.15 3.92 -11.25
C ASP A 262 31.03 4.94 -11.01
N ALA A 263 29.80 4.64 -11.44
CA ALA A 263 28.65 5.52 -11.28
C ALA A 263 27.93 5.28 -9.95
N VAL A 264 27.25 6.33 -9.48
CA VAL A 264 26.43 6.27 -8.26
C VAL A 264 25.11 5.52 -8.53
N TRP A 265 24.58 4.86 -7.50
CA TRP A 265 23.29 4.19 -7.59
C TRP A 265 22.18 5.19 -7.96
N GLY A 266 21.20 4.71 -8.73
CA GLY A 266 20.10 5.53 -9.24
C GLY A 266 20.34 6.15 -10.61
N THR A 267 21.54 6.03 -11.18
CA THR A 267 21.86 6.51 -12.54
C THR A 267 21.53 5.50 -13.65
N GLY A 268 21.11 4.30 -13.27
CA GLY A 268 20.79 3.23 -14.21
C GLY A 268 19.48 3.49 -14.97
N PRO A 269 19.29 2.84 -16.12
CA PRO A 269 18.07 2.98 -16.90
C PRO A 269 16.82 2.49 -16.14
N LYS A 270 15.73 3.24 -16.23
CA LYS A 270 14.42 2.88 -15.66
C LYS A 270 13.64 1.81 -16.45
N ASN A 271 14.20 1.35 -17.58
CA ASN A 271 13.68 0.32 -18.47
C ASN A 271 14.72 -0.81 -18.71
N TYR A 272 15.54 -1.11 -17.70
CA TYR A 272 16.66 -2.03 -17.81
C TYR A 272 16.29 -3.42 -18.34
N LEU A 273 15.16 -4.00 -17.93
CA LEU A 273 14.75 -5.33 -18.40
C LEU A 273 14.50 -5.37 -19.92
N ARG A 274 13.88 -4.32 -20.46
CA ARG A 274 13.70 -4.16 -21.91
C ARG A 274 15.04 -4.10 -22.62
N LEU A 275 15.97 -3.30 -22.10
CA LEU A 275 17.32 -3.17 -22.66
C LEU A 275 18.10 -4.48 -22.59
N LEU A 276 17.97 -5.25 -21.49
CA LEU A 276 18.55 -6.58 -21.39
C LEU A 276 18.00 -7.54 -22.44
N PHE A 277 16.69 -7.55 -22.65
CA PHE A 277 16.07 -8.39 -23.67
C PHE A 277 16.56 -8.03 -25.08
N GLU A 278 16.59 -6.74 -25.42
CA GLU A 278 17.03 -6.26 -26.74
C GLU A 278 18.53 -6.49 -26.99
N SER A 279 19.35 -6.40 -25.94
CA SER A 279 20.80 -6.57 -26.01
C SER A 279 21.27 -8.00 -25.75
N ARG A 280 20.38 -8.96 -25.47
CA ARG A 280 20.73 -10.34 -25.06
C ARG A 280 21.72 -11.03 -25.99
N ALA A 281 21.61 -10.81 -27.29
CA ALA A 281 22.54 -11.38 -28.27
C ALA A 281 24.00 -10.91 -28.08
N GLN A 282 24.22 -9.74 -27.48
CA GLN A 282 25.53 -9.17 -27.19
C GLN A 282 26.10 -9.66 -25.85
N ILE A 283 25.23 -10.08 -24.92
CA ILE A 283 25.62 -10.75 -23.67
C ILE A 283 26.21 -12.15 -23.99
N GLY A 284 25.75 -12.73 -25.10
CA GLY A 284 25.96 -14.10 -25.59
C GLY A 284 27.35 -14.56 -26.02
N ALA A 285 28.44 -14.08 -25.44
CA ALA A 285 29.72 -14.79 -25.63
C ALA A 285 29.72 -16.20 -24.97
N PHE A 286 28.74 -16.51 -24.12
CA PHE A 286 28.59 -17.79 -23.41
C PHE A 286 27.10 -18.16 -23.20
N SER A 287 26.46 -18.86 -24.16
CA SER A 287 25.19 -19.55 -23.88
C SER A 287 25.45 -20.76 -22.98
N LYS A 288 24.66 -20.94 -21.93
CA LYS A 288 24.78 -22.07 -20.99
C LYS A 288 24.46 -23.40 -21.69
N SER A 289 23.56 -23.38 -22.68
CA SER A 289 23.14 -24.55 -23.45
C SER A 289 24.03 -24.89 -24.66
N GLY A 290 25.01 -24.04 -25.00
CA GLY A 290 25.86 -24.21 -26.18
C GLY A 290 25.14 -24.08 -27.53
N SER A 291 23.91 -23.56 -27.52
CA SER A 291 23.08 -23.36 -28.72
C SER A 291 23.49 -22.11 -29.53
N SER A 292 23.01 -21.99 -30.78
CA SER A 292 23.39 -20.89 -31.70
C SER A 292 22.83 -19.51 -31.34
N GLY A 293 22.09 -19.38 -30.23
CA GLY A 293 21.48 -18.13 -29.79
C GLY A 293 21.36 -18.06 -28.26
N VAL A 294 21.13 -16.86 -27.74
CA VAL A 294 20.95 -16.61 -26.30
C VAL A 294 19.47 -16.70 -25.97
N ASN A 295 19.09 -17.62 -25.09
CA ASN A 295 17.72 -17.72 -24.59
C ASN A 295 17.50 -16.72 -23.45
N PHE A 296 16.44 -15.92 -23.50
CA PHE A 296 16.26 -14.87 -22.50
C PHE A 296 16.05 -15.39 -21.08
N PHE A 297 15.28 -16.47 -20.89
CA PHE A 297 15.09 -17.01 -19.55
C PHE A 297 16.37 -17.68 -19.04
N ASN A 298 16.83 -18.72 -19.75
CA ASN A 298 17.94 -19.58 -19.33
C ASN A 298 19.28 -18.84 -19.22
N ASP A 299 19.60 -18.00 -20.21
CA ASP A 299 20.94 -17.40 -20.31
C ASP A 299 20.99 -15.97 -19.74
N VAL A 300 19.85 -15.32 -19.46
CA VAL A 300 19.83 -13.94 -18.94
C VAL A 300 19.08 -13.85 -17.60
N LEU A 301 17.84 -14.33 -17.51
CA LEU A 301 17.06 -14.19 -16.27
C LEU A 301 17.56 -15.11 -15.15
N GLU A 302 17.94 -16.36 -15.43
CA GLU A 302 18.47 -17.26 -14.39
C GLU A 302 19.75 -16.69 -13.73
N PRO A 303 20.79 -16.25 -14.47
CA PRO A 303 21.96 -15.61 -13.84
C PRO A 303 21.62 -14.30 -13.13
N LEU A 304 20.68 -13.51 -13.67
CA LEU A 304 20.21 -12.29 -13.02
C LEU A 304 19.58 -12.58 -11.66
N PHE A 305 18.66 -13.55 -11.58
CA PHE A 305 17.99 -13.92 -10.35
C PHE A 305 18.94 -14.65 -9.39
N TYR A 306 19.41 -15.84 -9.80
CA TYR A 306 20.04 -16.82 -8.91
C TYR A 306 21.51 -16.52 -8.61
N GLU A 307 22.10 -15.53 -9.28
CA GLU A 307 23.44 -15.04 -8.96
C GLU A 307 23.43 -13.55 -8.66
N ALA A 308 23.03 -12.71 -9.60
CA ALA A 308 23.26 -11.29 -9.49
C ALA A 308 22.39 -10.62 -8.42
N LEU A 309 21.23 -11.17 -8.08
CA LEU A 309 20.35 -10.64 -7.05
C LEU A 309 20.41 -11.47 -5.76
N ALA A 310 20.69 -12.78 -5.87
CA ALA A 310 20.73 -13.71 -4.76
C ALA A 310 22.11 -13.90 -4.09
N LYS A 311 23.23 -13.52 -4.73
CA LYS A 311 24.58 -13.71 -4.17
C LYS A 311 25.31 -12.37 -3.96
N GLY A 312 25.78 -12.16 -2.73
CA GLY A 312 26.44 -10.91 -2.29
C GLY A 312 27.97 -10.88 -2.45
N ASP A 313 28.60 -11.97 -2.89
CA ASP A 313 30.05 -12.10 -2.91
C ASP A 313 30.69 -11.42 -4.14
N ARG A 314 30.51 -10.09 -4.27
CA ARG A 314 31.05 -9.29 -5.39
C ARG A 314 31.64 -7.97 -4.89
N GLU A 315 32.75 -7.56 -5.49
CA GLU A 315 33.37 -6.27 -5.22
C GLU A 315 32.55 -5.14 -5.87
N ASP A 316 32.19 -4.13 -5.07
CA ASP A 316 31.42 -2.95 -5.47
C ASP A 316 30.11 -3.25 -6.23
N ASP A 317 29.46 -4.38 -5.91
CA ASP A 317 28.22 -4.86 -6.55
C ASP A 317 28.32 -5.03 -8.08
N TYR A 318 29.54 -5.11 -8.63
CA TYR A 318 29.74 -5.26 -10.06
C TYR A 318 29.52 -6.71 -10.50
N TYR A 319 28.62 -6.91 -11.46
CA TYR A 319 28.35 -8.21 -12.04
C TYR A 319 29.01 -8.34 -13.42
N GLY A 320 30.05 -9.17 -13.50
CA GLY A 320 30.86 -9.33 -14.71
C GLY A 320 30.07 -9.77 -15.94
N HIS A 321 29.05 -10.61 -15.76
CA HIS A 321 28.27 -11.17 -16.86
C HIS A 321 27.43 -10.10 -17.60
N PHE A 322 26.95 -9.06 -16.91
CA PHE A 322 26.21 -7.95 -17.52
C PHE A 322 27.01 -6.65 -17.61
N HIS A 323 28.29 -6.68 -17.24
CA HIS A 323 29.21 -5.56 -17.26
C HIS A 323 28.73 -4.29 -16.54
N CYS A 324 27.89 -4.43 -15.52
CA CYS A 324 27.29 -3.31 -14.78
C CYS A 324 27.11 -3.67 -13.31
N LYS A 325 26.78 -2.68 -12.48
CA LYS A 325 26.42 -2.88 -11.09
C LYS A 325 24.97 -3.34 -10.97
N ILE A 326 24.75 -4.34 -10.12
CA ILE A 326 23.44 -4.89 -9.78
C ILE A 326 23.43 -5.18 -8.28
N PRO A 327 22.46 -4.64 -7.52
CA PRO A 327 22.45 -4.79 -6.09
C PRO A 327 22.19 -6.24 -5.67
N PHE A 328 22.80 -6.65 -4.58
CA PHE A 328 22.40 -7.87 -3.88
C PHE A 328 21.13 -7.61 -3.04
N LEU A 329 20.09 -8.40 -3.24
CA LEU A 329 18.78 -8.23 -2.62
C LEU A 329 18.37 -9.37 -1.67
N ASN A 330 19.27 -10.32 -1.40
CA ASN A 330 19.03 -11.52 -0.59
C ASN A 330 18.31 -12.66 -1.35
N GLY A 331 18.58 -13.90 -0.93
CA GLY A 331 18.29 -15.14 -1.67
C GLY A 331 16.81 -15.45 -1.86
N GLY A 332 15.95 -15.34 -0.84
CA GLY A 332 14.59 -15.93 -0.85
C GLY A 332 13.80 -15.84 -2.19
N LEU A 333 13.39 -14.64 -2.62
CA LEU A 333 12.63 -14.47 -3.87
C LEU A 333 13.44 -14.93 -5.10
N PHE A 334 14.73 -14.65 -5.07
CA PHE A 334 15.66 -14.83 -6.18
C PHE A 334 16.44 -16.13 -6.07
N ASP A 335 16.01 -17.08 -5.24
CA ASP A 335 16.55 -18.42 -5.15
C ASP A 335 15.76 -19.36 -6.07
N PRO A 336 16.39 -20.40 -6.64
CA PRO A 336 15.70 -21.39 -7.47
C PRO A 336 14.57 -22.08 -6.70
N LEU A 337 13.40 -22.22 -7.33
CA LEU A 337 12.24 -22.84 -6.67
C LEU A 337 12.59 -24.27 -6.23
N ASN A 338 12.40 -24.56 -4.94
CA ASN A 338 12.79 -25.82 -4.29
C ASN A 338 14.23 -26.29 -4.60
N GLY A 339 15.12 -25.35 -4.96
CA GLY A 339 16.50 -25.65 -5.31
C GLY A 339 16.64 -26.62 -6.48
N TYR A 340 15.83 -26.47 -7.54
CA TYR A 340 16.07 -27.17 -8.81
C TYR A 340 17.47 -26.84 -9.35
N ASP A 341 18.06 -27.77 -10.10
CA ASP A 341 19.45 -27.67 -10.53
C ASP A 341 19.56 -26.74 -11.75
N TRP A 342 19.32 -25.45 -11.54
CA TRP A 342 19.35 -24.44 -12.59
C TRP A 342 20.71 -24.34 -13.30
N VAL A 343 21.80 -24.88 -12.75
CA VAL A 343 23.11 -24.89 -13.42
C VAL A 343 23.17 -25.98 -14.49
N HIS A 344 22.51 -27.11 -14.25
CA HIS A 344 22.59 -28.30 -15.12
C HIS A 344 21.26 -28.65 -15.80
N THR A 345 20.15 -28.00 -15.45
CA THR A 345 18.85 -28.15 -16.08
C THR A 345 18.60 -26.90 -16.90
N ASP A 346 18.58 -27.04 -18.23
CA ASP A 346 18.31 -25.93 -19.15
C ASP A 346 16.80 -25.80 -19.38
N ILE A 347 16.23 -24.66 -19.01
CA ILE A 347 14.81 -24.36 -19.19
C ILE A 347 14.67 -23.39 -20.36
N ILE A 348 14.34 -23.91 -21.55
CA ILE A 348 14.30 -23.11 -22.77
C ILE A 348 12.88 -22.62 -23.03
N LEU A 349 12.56 -21.44 -22.49
CA LEU A 349 11.28 -20.75 -22.76
C LEU A 349 11.37 -19.91 -24.04
N PRO A 350 10.34 -19.89 -24.92
CA PRO A 350 10.38 -19.08 -26.13
C PRO A 350 10.55 -17.57 -25.83
N ASP A 351 11.47 -16.91 -26.55
CA ASP A 351 11.65 -15.44 -26.40
C ASP A 351 10.37 -14.64 -26.72
N ALA A 352 9.48 -15.21 -27.54
CA ALA A 352 8.19 -14.63 -27.90
C ALA A 352 7.23 -14.46 -26.69
N LEU A 353 7.41 -15.25 -25.63
CA LEU A 353 6.70 -15.08 -24.36
C LEU A 353 7.06 -13.76 -23.69
N PHE A 354 8.28 -13.26 -23.90
CA PHE A 354 8.76 -12.03 -23.26
C PHE A 354 8.50 -10.82 -24.13
N SER A 355 8.71 -10.93 -25.45
CA SER A 355 8.38 -9.86 -26.39
C SER A 355 8.16 -10.36 -27.81
N ASN A 356 7.17 -9.79 -28.50
CA ASN A 356 6.82 -10.14 -29.87
C ASN A 356 6.19 -8.94 -30.63
N ASP A 357 5.75 -9.18 -31.87
CA ASP A 357 5.18 -8.18 -32.77
C ASP A 357 3.66 -8.32 -32.97
N GLU A 358 3.00 -9.17 -32.19
CA GLU A 358 1.56 -9.40 -32.30
C GLU A 358 0.77 -8.14 -31.94
N ARG A 359 -0.42 -7.97 -32.52
CA ARG A 359 -1.26 -6.79 -32.24
C ARG A 359 -2.46 -7.17 -31.41
N THR A 360 -2.71 -6.40 -30.36
CA THR A 360 -3.93 -6.53 -29.55
C THR A 360 -5.15 -6.05 -30.34
N GLU A 361 -6.36 -6.42 -29.89
CA GLU A 361 -7.62 -5.91 -30.45
C GLU A 361 -7.70 -4.36 -30.40
N LYS A 362 -7.02 -3.74 -29.42
CA LYS A 362 -6.93 -2.28 -29.27
C LYS A 362 -5.86 -1.64 -30.18
N GLY A 363 -5.10 -2.45 -30.91
CA GLY A 363 -4.06 -2.04 -31.85
C GLY A 363 -2.68 -1.83 -31.23
N ASP A 364 -2.49 -2.16 -29.94
CA ASP A 364 -1.19 -2.10 -29.27
C ASP A 364 -0.25 -3.19 -29.84
N ARG A 365 1.05 -2.92 -29.92
CA ARG A 365 2.07 -3.85 -30.43
C ARG A 365 2.69 -4.64 -29.28
N GLY A 366 2.87 -5.95 -29.50
CA GLY A 366 3.42 -6.94 -28.58
C GLY A 366 2.37 -7.61 -27.70
N THR A 367 2.56 -8.86 -27.33
CA THR A 367 1.71 -9.57 -26.35
C THR A 367 2.54 -10.23 -25.26
N GLY A 368 3.87 -10.16 -25.33
CA GLY A 368 4.76 -10.76 -24.36
C GLY A 368 4.79 -10.03 -23.02
N ILE A 369 5.37 -10.68 -22.01
CA ILE A 369 5.45 -10.20 -20.62
C ILE A 369 6.00 -8.77 -20.55
N LEU A 370 7.12 -8.51 -21.23
CA LEU A 370 7.76 -7.18 -21.22
C LEU A 370 6.91 -6.17 -22.01
N ASP A 371 6.27 -6.59 -23.11
CA ASP A 371 5.43 -5.69 -23.93
C ASP A 371 4.19 -5.22 -23.19
N VAL A 372 3.58 -6.12 -22.42
CA VAL A 372 2.44 -5.80 -21.56
C VAL A 372 2.91 -4.90 -20.43
N PHE A 373 3.97 -5.26 -19.70
CA PHE A 373 4.42 -4.49 -18.54
C PHE A 373 4.88 -3.08 -18.94
N ASP A 374 5.55 -2.91 -20.09
CA ASP A 374 6.02 -1.60 -20.56
C ASP A 374 4.88 -0.59 -20.82
N ARG A 375 3.64 -1.05 -21.02
CA ARG A 375 2.47 -0.16 -21.21
C ARG A 375 1.98 0.48 -19.92
N TYR A 376 2.37 -0.07 -18.78
CA TYR A 376 1.91 0.37 -17.48
C TYR A 376 3.00 1.12 -16.74
N ASN A 377 2.60 2.21 -16.09
CA ASN A 377 3.48 2.87 -15.15
C ASN A 377 3.45 2.07 -13.83
N PHE A 378 4.61 1.56 -13.41
CA PHE A 378 4.78 0.92 -12.11
C PHE A 378 5.19 1.96 -11.08
N THR A 379 4.57 1.90 -9.90
CA THR A 379 4.96 2.72 -8.75
C THR A 379 5.39 1.83 -7.61
N VAL A 380 6.57 2.08 -7.04
CA VAL A 380 7.01 1.35 -5.84
C VAL A 380 6.13 1.69 -4.63
N ASN A 381 5.44 2.84 -4.66
CA ASN A 381 4.65 3.35 -3.54
C ASN A 381 3.27 2.71 -3.53
N GLU A 382 2.95 1.95 -2.47
CA GLU A 382 1.59 1.50 -2.23
C GLU A 382 0.68 2.71 -1.92
N ALA A 383 -0.44 2.84 -2.65
CA ALA A 383 -1.31 4.00 -2.52
C ALA A 383 -2.02 4.03 -1.15
N GLU A 384 -2.01 5.18 -0.48
CA GLU A 384 -2.72 5.38 0.78
C GLU A 384 -4.24 5.60 0.52
N PRO A 385 -5.14 5.42 1.53
CA PRO A 385 -6.58 5.57 1.32
C PRO A 385 -7.03 6.89 0.66
N LEU A 386 -6.29 7.98 0.91
CA LEU A 386 -6.57 9.32 0.39
C LEU A 386 -5.65 9.74 -0.78
N GLU A 387 -4.72 8.88 -1.19
CA GLU A 387 -3.71 9.14 -2.23
C GLU A 387 -3.68 7.99 -3.21
N LYS A 388 -4.23 8.21 -4.40
CA LYS A 388 -4.30 7.22 -5.47
C LYS A 388 -3.39 7.65 -6.62
N GLU A 389 -2.50 6.77 -7.04
CA GLU A 389 -1.66 6.97 -8.22
C GLU A 389 -2.20 6.09 -9.35
N VAL A 390 -2.37 6.65 -10.54
CA VAL A 390 -2.86 5.92 -11.72
C VAL A 390 -1.69 5.13 -12.32
N ALA A 391 -1.25 4.14 -11.56
CA ALA A 391 -0.10 3.29 -11.80
C ALA A 391 -0.37 1.91 -11.18
N VAL A 392 0.35 0.88 -11.64
CA VAL A 392 0.36 -0.43 -10.98
C VAL A 392 1.14 -0.30 -9.68
N ASP A 393 0.49 -0.59 -8.55
CA ASP A 393 1.07 -0.54 -7.21
C ASP A 393 1.28 -1.96 -6.63
N PRO A 394 2.09 -2.14 -5.57
CA PRO A 394 2.34 -3.45 -4.97
C PRO A 394 1.10 -4.15 -4.41
N GLU A 395 0.07 -3.40 -3.98
CA GLU A 395 -1.17 -4.01 -3.50
C GLU A 395 -1.95 -4.67 -4.65
N MET A 396 -1.92 -4.09 -5.86
CA MET A 396 -2.58 -4.70 -7.00
C MET A 396 -2.08 -6.12 -7.24
N LEU A 397 -0.80 -6.41 -6.98
CA LEU A 397 -0.28 -7.77 -7.02
C LEU A 397 -0.97 -8.67 -6.01
N GLY A 398 -1.19 -8.21 -4.77
CA GLY A 398 -1.98 -8.93 -3.78
C GLY A 398 -3.32 -9.40 -4.35
N LYS A 399 -4.07 -8.47 -4.96
CA LYS A 399 -5.35 -8.78 -5.62
C LYS A 399 -5.19 -9.72 -6.81
N VAL A 400 -4.17 -9.51 -7.64
CA VAL A 400 -3.92 -10.31 -8.84
C VAL A 400 -3.67 -11.76 -8.44
N PHE A 401 -2.73 -11.98 -7.55
CA PHE A 401 -2.38 -13.33 -7.12
C PHE A 401 -3.48 -14.01 -6.31
N GLU A 402 -4.18 -13.29 -5.41
CA GLU A 402 -5.34 -13.85 -4.69
C GLU A 402 -6.45 -14.29 -5.66
N ASN A 403 -6.71 -13.52 -6.71
CA ASN A 403 -7.73 -13.84 -7.71
C ASN A 403 -7.25 -14.88 -8.75
N LEU A 404 -5.94 -15.04 -8.97
CA LEU A 404 -5.37 -16.10 -9.82
C LEU A 404 -5.59 -17.49 -9.22
N LEU A 405 -5.64 -17.59 -7.88
CA LEU A 405 -5.96 -18.83 -7.15
C LEU A 405 -7.41 -19.32 -7.41
N GLU A 406 -8.27 -18.48 -7.99
CA GLU A 406 -9.71 -18.73 -8.13
C GLU A 406 -10.12 -19.47 -9.42
N VAL A 407 -9.20 -20.09 -10.15
CA VAL A 407 -9.60 -20.93 -11.30
C VAL A 407 -10.36 -22.20 -10.86
N LYS A 408 -10.43 -22.54 -9.56
CA LYS A 408 -11.26 -23.68 -9.08
C LYS A 408 -12.18 -23.47 -7.86
N GLU A 409 -11.99 -22.51 -6.95
CA GLU A 409 -12.53 -22.70 -5.57
C GLU A 409 -13.02 -21.45 -4.78
N ARG A 410 -13.81 -20.56 -5.39
CA ARG A 410 -14.36 -19.35 -4.72
C ARG A 410 -15.23 -19.59 -3.47
N LYS A 411 -15.80 -20.79 -3.29
CA LYS A 411 -16.76 -21.05 -2.20
C LYS A 411 -16.21 -21.88 -1.04
N SER A 412 -15.03 -22.48 -1.17
CA SER A 412 -14.47 -23.39 -0.15
C SER A 412 -13.39 -22.76 0.73
N LYS A 413 -12.61 -21.78 0.24
CA LYS A 413 -11.44 -21.24 0.97
C LYS A 413 -11.60 -19.88 1.65
N GLY A 414 -12.70 -19.15 1.41
CA GLY A 414 -13.00 -17.92 2.15
C GLY A 414 -12.04 -16.74 1.94
N SER A 415 -11.21 -16.76 0.89
CA SER A 415 -10.29 -15.67 0.55
C SER A 415 -11.06 -14.46 0.03
N PHE A 416 -11.36 -13.49 0.90
CA PHE A 416 -11.97 -12.22 0.54
C PHE A 416 -11.01 -11.08 0.79
N TYR A 417 -10.72 -10.32 -0.25
CA TYR A 417 -9.93 -9.10 -0.15
C TYR A 417 -10.58 -8.11 0.82
N THR A 418 -9.81 -7.64 1.82
CA THR A 418 -10.29 -6.65 2.79
C THR A 418 -10.01 -5.23 2.25
N PRO A 419 -11.03 -4.35 2.11
CA PRO A 419 -10.82 -2.98 1.65
C PRO A 419 -9.79 -2.22 2.50
N ARG A 420 -8.97 -1.37 1.86
CA ARG A 420 -7.83 -0.67 2.50
C ARG A 420 -8.29 0.14 3.71
N GLU A 421 -9.41 0.83 3.58
CA GLU A 421 -9.99 1.69 4.61
C GLU A 421 -10.32 0.89 5.88
N ILE A 422 -10.80 -0.34 5.68
CA ILE A 422 -11.11 -1.27 6.77
C ILE A 422 -9.82 -1.77 7.42
N VAL A 423 -8.82 -2.16 6.62
CA VAL A 423 -7.50 -2.59 7.13
C VAL A 423 -6.88 -1.50 8.01
N HIS A 424 -6.76 -0.27 7.51
CA HIS A 424 -6.19 0.84 8.27
C HIS A 424 -6.99 1.17 9.53
N TYR A 425 -8.33 1.15 9.46
CA TYR A 425 -9.19 1.36 10.61
C TYR A 425 -8.93 0.30 11.69
N MET A 426 -8.92 -0.99 11.31
CA MET A 426 -8.70 -2.11 12.24
C MET A 426 -7.31 -2.06 12.87
N CYS A 427 -6.25 -1.81 12.08
CA CYS A 427 -4.89 -1.66 12.58
C CYS A 427 -4.80 -0.49 13.58
N ARG A 428 -5.41 0.64 13.26
CA ARG A 428 -5.43 1.81 14.14
C ARG A 428 -6.14 1.54 15.46
N GLN A 429 -7.32 0.93 15.44
CA GLN A 429 -8.05 0.60 16.66
C GLN A 429 -7.30 -0.43 17.52
N SER A 430 -6.59 -1.37 16.87
CA SER A 430 -5.75 -2.35 17.54
C SER A 430 -4.56 -1.68 18.24
N LEU A 431 -3.87 -0.76 17.57
CA LEU A 431 -2.78 0.02 18.15
C LEU A 431 -3.25 0.93 19.29
N VAL A 432 -4.38 1.62 19.15
CA VAL A 432 -4.97 2.44 20.21
C VAL A 432 -5.20 1.59 21.46
N SER A 433 -5.80 0.41 21.29
CA SER A 433 -6.12 -0.48 22.42
C SER A 433 -4.86 -1.07 23.06
N TYR A 434 -3.83 -1.40 22.26
CA TYR A 434 -2.52 -1.83 22.77
C TYR A 434 -1.84 -0.72 23.58
N LEU A 435 -1.72 0.49 23.02
CA LEU A 435 -1.06 1.62 23.67
C LEU A 435 -1.81 2.07 24.93
N GLU A 436 -3.15 2.06 24.92
CA GLU A 436 -3.95 2.37 26.12
C GLU A 436 -3.59 1.44 27.28
N LYS A 437 -3.43 0.14 27.01
CA LYS A 437 -3.01 -0.84 28.02
C LYS A 437 -1.57 -0.60 28.47
N GLU A 438 -0.62 -0.46 27.55
CA GLU A 438 0.80 -0.31 27.86
C GLU A 438 1.15 1.03 28.52
N LEU A 439 0.28 2.03 28.40
CA LEU A 439 0.45 3.37 28.97
C LEU A 439 -0.48 3.66 30.14
N ALA A 440 -1.21 2.66 30.63
CA ALA A 440 -2.13 2.81 31.75
C ALA A 440 -1.45 3.41 32.99
N GLU A 441 -0.22 2.97 33.30
CA GLU A 441 0.57 3.50 34.42
C GLU A 441 1.03 4.95 34.20
N ALA A 442 1.22 5.35 32.95
CA ALA A 442 1.60 6.70 32.57
C ALA A 442 0.40 7.68 32.49
N ASN A 443 -0.83 7.18 32.73
CA ASN A 443 -2.07 7.95 32.67
C ASN A 443 -2.28 8.73 31.37
N VAL A 444 -1.87 8.15 30.23
CA VAL A 444 -2.12 8.76 28.92
C VAL A 444 -3.59 8.49 28.51
N PRO A 445 -4.43 9.53 28.31
CA PRO A 445 -5.82 9.32 27.94
C PRO A 445 -5.96 8.66 26.56
N ARG A 446 -6.92 7.75 26.43
CA ARG A 446 -7.25 7.11 25.14
C ARG A 446 -7.49 8.13 24.01
N LEU A 447 -8.20 9.22 24.31
CA LEU A 447 -8.47 10.30 23.35
C LEU A 447 -7.18 10.96 22.81
N ASP A 448 -6.14 11.05 23.63
CA ASP A 448 -4.87 11.63 23.21
C ASP A 448 -4.10 10.65 22.31
N ILE A 449 -4.19 9.35 22.58
CA ILE A 449 -3.65 8.28 21.71
C ILE A 449 -4.40 8.28 20.37
N GLU A 450 -5.73 8.38 20.38
CA GLU A 450 -6.54 8.50 19.16
C GLU A 450 -6.16 9.76 18.37
N THR A 451 -5.84 10.86 19.05
CA THR A 451 -5.37 12.10 18.42
C THR A 451 -3.99 11.90 17.78
N LEU A 452 -3.05 11.23 18.45
CA LEU A 452 -1.75 10.85 17.87
C LEU A 452 -1.95 10.05 16.57
N MET A 453 -2.85 9.06 16.58
CA MET A 453 -3.10 8.21 15.43
C MET A 453 -3.86 8.89 14.29
N ARG A 454 -4.77 9.83 14.59
CA ARG A 454 -5.60 10.53 13.60
C ARG A 454 -4.90 11.74 12.97
N VAL A 455 -4.19 12.52 13.77
CA VAL A 455 -3.61 13.82 13.37
C VAL A 455 -2.15 13.70 12.96
N GLY A 456 -1.54 12.51 13.13
CA GLY A 456 -0.09 12.35 13.12
C GLY A 456 0.66 12.80 11.86
N GLU A 457 0.09 12.71 10.67
CA GLU A 457 0.74 13.20 9.44
C GLU A 457 0.72 14.73 9.33
N GLN A 458 -0.42 15.36 9.61
CA GLN A 458 -0.52 16.81 9.61
C GLN A 458 0.38 17.37 10.73
N ALA A 459 0.24 16.85 11.96
CA ALA A 459 1.00 17.30 13.12
C ALA A 459 2.52 17.19 12.96
N ALA A 460 3.04 16.15 12.30
CA ALA A 460 4.49 16.00 12.10
C ALA A 460 5.09 17.18 11.30
N ASP A 461 4.44 17.57 10.20
CA ASP A 461 4.90 18.66 9.33
C ASP A 461 4.75 20.03 10.01
N PHE A 462 3.63 20.25 10.70
CA PHE A 462 3.41 21.49 11.46
C PHE A 462 4.38 21.63 12.65
N GLU A 463 4.74 20.53 13.33
CA GLU A 463 5.68 20.59 14.46
C GLU A 463 7.15 20.69 14.03
N LEU A 464 7.52 20.17 12.86
CA LEU A 464 8.81 20.47 12.22
C LEU A 464 8.94 21.98 11.93
N ALA A 465 7.91 22.57 11.32
CA ALA A 465 7.87 24.02 11.06
C ALA A 465 7.90 24.85 12.36
N ARG A 466 7.30 24.35 13.45
CA ARG A 466 7.34 25.00 14.77
C ARG A 466 8.74 25.00 15.39
N LEU A 467 9.46 23.88 15.32
CA LEU A 467 10.80 23.73 15.90
C LEU A 467 11.85 24.62 15.22
N ASP A 468 11.67 24.91 13.92
CA ASP A 468 12.51 25.84 13.15
C ASP A 468 12.24 27.33 13.44
N LYS A 469 11.50 27.64 14.51
CA LYS A 469 11.22 29.00 15.00
C LYS A 469 10.50 29.92 14.01
N ALA A 470 9.78 29.37 13.02
CA ALA A 470 8.76 30.10 12.27
C ALA A 470 7.52 30.27 13.16
N THR A 471 7.55 31.27 14.05
CA THR A 471 6.61 31.40 15.18
C THR A 471 5.14 31.63 14.78
N GLY A 472 4.22 31.14 15.62
CA GLY A 472 2.82 31.64 15.71
C GLY A 472 1.71 30.60 15.97
N TYR A 473 2.00 29.29 15.94
CA TYR A 473 0.95 28.25 15.95
C TYR A 473 0.75 27.56 17.31
N LYS A 474 -0.50 27.28 17.68
CA LYS A 474 -0.94 26.56 18.91
C LYS A 474 -0.74 25.02 18.77
N PRO A 475 -0.66 24.25 19.87
CA PRO A 475 -0.06 22.90 19.87
C PRO A 475 -0.89 21.89 19.07
N GLN A 476 -0.24 21.02 18.28
CA GLN A 476 -0.93 20.02 17.45
C GLN A 476 -0.92 18.59 18.00
N LEU A 477 -0.16 18.29 19.05
CA LEU A 477 -0.31 17.04 19.81
C LEU A 477 -0.60 17.33 21.29
N PRO A 478 -1.41 16.51 21.96
CA PRO A 478 -1.69 16.66 23.38
C PRO A 478 -0.41 16.62 24.22
N LYS A 479 -0.38 17.38 25.33
CA LYS A 479 0.82 17.46 26.19
C LYS A 479 1.20 16.10 26.79
N SER A 480 0.22 15.23 27.04
CA SER A 480 0.41 13.86 27.49
C SER A 480 1.24 13.03 26.49
N ILE A 481 1.04 13.22 25.19
CA ILE A 481 1.80 12.56 24.12
C ILE A 481 3.23 13.09 24.08
N GLU A 482 3.42 14.41 24.15
CA GLU A 482 4.75 15.03 24.18
C GLU A 482 5.56 14.52 25.39
N THR A 483 4.98 14.54 26.59
CA THR A 483 5.67 14.13 27.82
C THR A 483 6.03 12.64 27.81
N ASN A 484 5.23 11.80 27.16
CA ASN A 484 5.42 10.35 27.12
C ASN A 484 6.01 9.85 25.79
N ALA A 485 6.48 10.73 24.91
CA ALA A 485 6.97 10.37 23.57
C ALA A 485 8.06 9.27 23.57
N PRO A 486 9.05 9.26 24.49
CA PRO A 486 10.04 8.17 24.55
C PRO A 486 9.43 6.81 24.92
N LEU A 487 8.45 6.80 25.82
CA LEU A 487 7.76 5.57 26.24
C LEU A 487 6.88 5.03 25.11
N LEU A 488 6.10 5.91 24.48
CA LEU A 488 5.28 5.60 23.30
C LEU A 488 6.12 4.98 22.18
N ASP A 489 7.25 5.62 21.83
CA ASP A 489 8.12 5.15 20.76
C ASP A 489 8.70 3.77 21.04
N ARG A 490 9.17 3.53 22.27
CA ARG A 490 9.67 2.22 22.69
C ARG A 490 8.59 1.14 22.60
N LYS A 491 7.37 1.44 23.04
CA LYS A 491 6.26 0.47 22.96
C LYS A 491 5.84 0.16 21.53
N LEU A 492 5.95 1.11 20.63
CA LEU A 492 5.74 0.92 19.19
C LEU A 492 6.90 0.16 18.52
N GLU A 493 8.12 0.27 19.05
CA GLU A 493 9.29 -0.49 18.58
C GLU A 493 9.25 -1.96 19.01
N GLU A 494 8.86 -2.24 20.25
CA GLU A 494 8.86 -3.58 20.85
C GLU A 494 7.59 -4.40 20.52
N ILE A 495 6.59 -3.80 19.85
CA ILE A 495 5.32 -4.47 19.56
C ILE A 495 5.55 -5.70 18.65
N ALA A 496 4.88 -6.81 18.98
CA ALA A 496 4.79 -7.99 18.13
C ALA A 496 3.35 -8.19 17.67
N VAL A 497 3.16 -8.35 16.35
CA VAL A 497 1.86 -8.49 15.70
C VAL A 497 1.89 -9.75 14.84
N CYS A 498 0.88 -10.59 14.99
CA CYS A 498 0.73 -11.83 14.22
C CYS A 498 -0.59 -11.81 13.45
N ASP A 499 -0.53 -12.09 12.15
CA ASP A 499 -1.67 -12.38 11.30
C ASP A 499 -1.71 -13.88 10.94
N PRO A 500 -2.60 -14.68 11.53
CA PRO A 500 -2.63 -16.13 11.33
C PRO A 500 -3.30 -16.56 10.00
N ALA A 501 -3.79 -15.63 9.19
CA ALA A 501 -4.33 -15.91 7.86
C ALA A 501 -3.94 -14.75 6.94
N VAL A 502 -2.62 -14.59 6.76
CA VAL A 502 -2.03 -13.34 6.28
C VAL A 502 -2.42 -12.97 4.85
N GLY A 503 -2.82 -13.94 4.02
CA GLY A 503 -3.13 -13.72 2.61
C GLY A 503 -1.98 -13.00 1.91
N SER A 504 -2.31 -12.02 1.06
CA SER A 504 -1.30 -11.16 0.42
C SER A 504 -0.62 -10.14 1.35
N GLY A 505 -0.83 -10.19 2.67
CA GLY A 505 -0.13 -9.34 3.64
C GLY A 505 -0.76 -7.96 3.88
N ALA A 506 -2.03 -7.75 3.51
CA ALA A 506 -2.70 -6.45 3.65
C ALA A 506 -2.66 -5.90 5.09
N PHE A 507 -2.98 -6.72 6.10
CA PHE A 507 -2.92 -6.31 7.50
C PHE A 507 -1.50 -6.07 8.00
N LEU A 508 -0.51 -6.83 7.54
CA LEU A 508 0.89 -6.60 7.93
C LEU A 508 1.41 -5.27 7.39
N VAL A 509 1.18 -4.99 6.10
CA VAL A 509 1.54 -3.71 5.48
C VAL A 509 0.77 -2.55 6.11
N GLY A 510 -0.53 -2.72 6.37
CA GLY A 510 -1.36 -1.72 7.04
C GLY A 510 -0.89 -1.42 8.46
N MET A 511 -0.59 -2.47 9.25
CA MET A 511 -0.07 -2.33 10.61
C MET A 511 1.30 -1.66 10.63
N MET A 512 2.21 -2.11 9.76
CA MET A 512 3.51 -1.47 9.57
C MET A 512 3.36 0.03 9.31
N SER A 513 2.44 0.40 8.41
CA SER A 513 2.20 1.79 8.04
C SER A 513 1.71 2.62 9.22
N GLU A 514 0.77 2.11 10.03
CA GLU A 514 0.30 2.83 11.21
C GLU A 514 1.39 2.94 12.30
N ILE A 515 2.21 1.90 12.53
CA ILE A 515 3.36 1.94 13.45
C ILE A 515 4.36 3.01 13.00
N VAL A 516 4.78 2.97 11.74
CA VAL A 516 5.75 3.90 11.15
C VAL A 516 5.21 5.33 11.22
N ARG A 517 3.94 5.54 10.88
CA ARG A 517 3.27 6.85 10.99
C ARG A 517 3.35 7.38 12.41
N ALA A 518 2.92 6.60 13.40
CA ALA A 518 2.95 7.02 14.80
C ALA A 518 4.37 7.37 15.27
N ARG A 519 5.38 6.55 14.93
CA ARG A 519 6.78 6.82 15.29
C ARG A 519 7.34 8.06 14.59
N LYS A 520 7.01 8.30 13.32
CA LYS A 520 7.37 9.53 12.58
C LYS A 520 6.76 10.77 13.23
N THR A 521 5.50 10.69 13.65
CA THR A 521 4.83 11.79 14.37
C THR A 521 5.52 12.17 15.67
N LEU A 522 6.15 11.20 16.35
CA LEU A 522 6.89 11.47 17.59
C LEU A 522 8.28 12.06 17.37
N THR A 523 8.85 11.98 16.14
CA THR A 523 10.21 12.45 15.81
C THR A 523 10.55 13.88 16.24
N PRO A 524 9.65 14.89 16.17
CA PRO A 524 9.91 16.23 16.68
C PRO A 524 10.35 16.28 18.16
N TYR A 525 9.96 15.28 18.97
CA TYR A 525 10.25 15.22 20.41
C TYR A 525 11.56 14.52 20.75
N PHE A 526 12.36 14.12 19.76
CA PHE A 526 13.67 13.50 19.96
C PHE A 526 14.79 14.44 19.55
N SER A 527 15.89 14.41 20.32
CA SER A 527 17.09 15.20 20.06
C SER A 527 17.88 14.67 18.87
N ASP A 528 18.01 13.35 18.76
CA ASP A 528 18.60 12.69 17.61
C ASP A 528 17.51 12.27 16.62
N LYS A 529 17.58 12.84 15.42
CA LYS A 529 16.63 12.59 14.33
C LYS A 529 17.28 11.79 13.20
N SER A 530 18.59 11.51 13.27
CA SER A 530 19.36 10.92 12.17
C SER A 530 18.85 9.53 11.76
N ARG A 531 18.42 8.73 12.74
CA ARG A 531 17.88 7.37 12.52
C ARG A 531 16.36 7.27 12.52
N ARG A 532 15.65 8.40 12.66
CA ARG A 532 14.18 8.44 12.74
C ARG A 532 13.56 8.67 11.35
N THR A 533 13.96 7.84 10.40
CA THR A 533 13.49 7.88 9.01
C THR A 533 12.40 6.84 8.76
N ALA A 534 11.61 7.04 7.70
CA ALA A 534 10.57 6.06 7.32
C ALA A 534 11.18 4.68 7.03
N TYR A 535 12.31 4.66 6.33
CA TYR A 535 13.09 3.46 6.03
C TYR A 535 13.49 2.69 7.29
N GLU A 536 14.18 3.33 8.25
CA GLU A 536 14.67 2.63 9.44
C GLU A 536 13.50 2.10 10.29
N PHE A 537 12.40 2.84 10.39
CA PHE A 537 11.19 2.36 11.08
C PHE A 537 10.53 1.18 10.36
N LYS A 538 10.39 1.22 9.04
CA LYS A 538 9.86 0.09 8.26
C LYS A 538 10.76 -1.14 8.41
N ARG A 539 12.07 -0.96 8.27
CA ARG A 539 13.06 -2.03 8.41
C ARG A 539 12.93 -2.71 9.76
N LEU A 540 12.84 -1.94 10.83
CA LEU A 540 12.70 -2.48 12.18
C LEU A 540 11.38 -3.21 12.38
N ALA A 541 10.26 -2.64 11.92
CA ALA A 541 8.94 -3.25 12.00
C ALA A 541 8.92 -4.60 11.26
N ILE A 542 9.45 -4.65 10.03
CA ILE A 542 9.54 -5.87 9.21
C ILE A 542 10.43 -6.91 9.88
N GLN A 543 11.56 -6.52 10.48
CA GLN A 543 12.51 -7.44 11.09
C GLN A 543 12.06 -8.00 12.45
N SER A 544 11.32 -7.20 13.23
CA SER A 544 11.12 -7.49 14.66
C SER A 544 9.65 -7.59 15.07
N SER A 545 8.74 -6.89 14.38
CA SER A 545 7.37 -6.70 14.85
C SER A 545 6.33 -7.53 14.10
N LEU A 546 6.56 -7.87 12.84
CA LEU A 546 5.52 -8.44 11.97
C LEU A 546 5.72 -9.94 11.76
N TYR A 547 4.66 -10.71 11.97
CA TYR A 547 4.62 -12.16 11.81
C TYR A 547 3.33 -12.56 11.08
N GLY A 548 3.40 -13.56 10.20
CA GLY A 548 2.25 -14.00 9.42
C GLY A 548 2.31 -15.48 9.07
N VAL A 549 1.14 -16.11 8.96
CA VAL A 549 1.01 -17.51 8.51
C VAL A 549 -0.12 -17.59 7.48
N ASP A 550 0.12 -18.32 6.38
CA ASP A 550 -0.93 -18.68 5.42
C ASP A 550 -0.75 -20.11 4.91
N ILE A 551 -1.85 -20.77 4.55
CA ILE A 551 -1.83 -22.12 3.99
C ILE A 551 -1.33 -22.12 2.53
N ASP A 552 -1.60 -21.04 1.79
CA ASP A 552 -1.19 -20.90 0.40
C ASP A 552 0.25 -20.37 0.29
N PRO A 553 1.18 -21.11 -0.33
CA PRO A 553 2.54 -20.63 -0.53
C PRO A 553 2.59 -19.38 -1.43
N GLY A 554 1.63 -19.23 -2.36
CA GLY A 554 1.52 -18.04 -3.20
C GLY A 554 1.31 -16.78 -2.36
N ALA A 555 0.28 -16.78 -1.51
CA ALA A 555 -0.04 -15.73 -0.53
C ALA A 555 1.17 -15.29 0.29
N VAL A 556 1.90 -16.25 0.87
CA VAL A 556 3.12 -16.02 1.65
C VAL A 556 4.18 -15.25 0.85
N GLU A 557 4.46 -15.67 -0.37
CA GLU A 557 5.46 -15.03 -1.21
C GLU A 557 5.07 -13.59 -1.59
N ILE A 558 3.79 -13.33 -1.82
CA ILE A 558 3.30 -11.97 -2.12
C ILE A 558 3.37 -11.07 -0.88
N ALA A 559 3.02 -11.59 0.30
CA ALA A 559 3.15 -10.86 1.55
C ALA A 559 4.62 -10.44 1.78
N LYS A 560 5.57 -11.36 1.56
CA LYS A 560 7.02 -11.05 1.59
C LYS A 560 7.39 -9.98 0.55
N LEU A 561 6.93 -10.14 -0.70
CA LEU A 561 7.15 -9.21 -1.80
C LEU A 561 6.71 -7.79 -1.46
N ARG A 562 5.49 -7.65 -0.95
CA ARG A 562 4.91 -6.34 -0.59
C ARG A 562 5.65 -5.68 0.56
N LEU A 563 6.03 -6.46 1.59
CA LEU A 563 6.86 -5.93 2.68
C LEU A 563 8.22 -5.45 2.16
N TRP A 564 8.88 -6.19 1.27
CA TRP A 564 10.12 -5.74 0.65
C TRP A 564 9.95 -4.49 -0.21
N LEU A 565 8.95 -4.46 -1.11
CA LEU A 565 8.66 -3.28 -1.93
C LEU A 565 8.40 -2.05 -1.05
N SER A 566 7.63 -2.21 0.03
CA SER A 566 7.34 -1.12 0.96
C SER A 566 8.59 -0.55 1.62
N LEU A 567 9.62 -1.37 1.85
CA LEU A 567 10.91 -0.96 2.43
C LEU A 567 11.78 -0.24 1.39
N VAL A 568 11.92 -0.84 0.21
CA VAL A 568 12.72 -0.32 -0.92
C VAL A 568 12.29 1.08 -1.34
N VAL A 569 10.99 1.38 -1.25
CA VAL A 569 10.44 2.73 -1.52
C VAL A 569 11.18 3.82 -0.76
N ASP A 570 11.48 3.57 0.52
CA ASP A 570 12.08 4.58 1.40
C ASP A 570 13.62 4.50 1.43
N GLU A 571 14.22 3.55 0.70
CA GLU A 571 15.68 3.50 0.57
C GLU A 571 16.16 4.64 -0.33
N ASP A 572 16.97 5.49 0.29
CA ASP A 572 17.48 6.73 -0.27
C ASP A 572 19.01 6.74 -0.31
N ASP A 573 19.66 5.72 0.25
CA ASP A 573 21.10 5.64 0.24
C ASP A 573 21.60 5.27 -1.16
N ILE A 574 22.10 6.30 -1.86
CA ILE A 574 22.72 6.17 -3.19
C ILE A 574 24.16 5.62 -3.13
N LYS A 575 24.73 5.46 -1.94
CA LYS A 575 26.09 4.95 -1.75
C LYS A 575 26.09 3.43 -1.55
N GLU A 576 25.15 2.93 -0.75
CA GLU A 576 25.08 1.52 -0.40
C GLU A 576 23.62 1.07 -0.31
N ILE A 577 23.21 0.16 -1.19
CA ILE A 577 21.89 -0.47 -1.13
C ILE A 577 21.97 -1.60 -0.12
N LYS A 578 21.22 -1.49 0.99
CA LYS A 578 21.21 -2.52 2.01
C LYS A 578 20.43 -3.76 1.52
N PRO A 579 20.88 -4.97 1.84
CA PRO A 579 20.14 -6.19 1.52
C PRO A 579 18.77 -6.23 2.18
N LEU A 580 17.81 -6.87 1.52
CA LEU A 580 16.47 -7.04 2.06
C LEU A 580 16.50 -7.95 3.31
N PRO A 581 15.66 -7.67 4.32
CA PRO A 581 15.56 -8.53 5.49
C PRO A 581 15.08 -9.93 5.09
N ASN A 582 15.64 -10.97 5.71
CA ASN A 582 15.14 -12.33 5.54
C ASN A 582 13.79 -12.46 6.29
N LEU A 583 12.76 -12.92 5.57
CA LEU A 583 11.39 -13.06 6.08
C LEU A 583 10.95 -14.52 6.27
N ASP A 584 11.81 -15.50 6.03
CA ASP A 584 11.44 -16.92 5.98
C ASP A 584 10.95 -17.46 7.32
N TYR A 585 11.38 -16.87 8.44
CA TYR A 585 10.93 -17.22 9.79
C TYR A 585 9.90 -16.24 10.36
N LYS A 586 9.42 -15.31 9.53
CA LYS A 586 8.44 -14.28 9.93
C LYS A 586 7.11 -14.51 9.25
N ILE A 587 7.15 -14.74 7.93
CA ILE A 587 6.00 -15.04 7.11
C ILE A 587 6.16 -16.46 6.59
N MET A 588 5.36 -17.37 7.13
CA MET A 588 5.53 -18.81 6.92
C MET A 588 4.31 -19.43 6.25
N GLN A 589 4.57 -20.46 5.45
CA GLN A 589 3.50 -21.35 5.01
C GLN A 589 3.12 -22.28 6.17
N GLY A 590 1.84 -22.35 6.49
CA GLY A 590 1.32 -23.22 7.55
C GLY A 590 -0.19 -23.19 7.65
N ASP A 591 -0.76 -24.24 8.23
CA ASP A 591 -2.17 -24.27 8.60
C ASP A 591 -2.32 -23.84 10.06
N SER A 592 -2.79 -22.61 10.25
CA SER A 592 -3.00 -22.00 11.57
C SER A 592 -4.07 -22.69 12.43
N LEU A 593 -4.84 -23.63 11.87
CA LEU A 593 -5.82 -24.44 12.62
C LEU A 593 -5.21 -25.72 13.20
N VAL A 594 -3.96 -26.06 12.85
CA VAL A 594 -3.29 -27.25 13.39
C VAL A 594 -3.06 -27.09 14.89
N GLU A 595 -3.77 -27.89 15.69
CA GLU A 595 -3.70 -27.83 17.16
C GLU A 595 -2.43 -28.51 17.73
N GLU A 596 -1.72 -29.32 16.94
CA GLU A 596 -0.59 -30.15 17.39
C GLU A 596 0.43 -30.41 16.26
N PHE A 597 1.72 -30.25 16.54
CA PHE A 597 2.82 -30.60 15.64
C PHE A 597 3.82 -31.51 16.37
N GLU A 598 4.13 -32.69 15.82
CA GLU A 598 5.05 -33.67 16.41
C GLU A 598 4.77 -34.02 17.89
N GLY A 599 3.50 -34.08 18.31
CA GLY A 599 3.15 -34.37 19.70
C GLY A 599 3.11 -33.14 20.62
N ILE A 600 3.49 -31.97 20.12
CA ILE A 600 3.46 -30.69 20.84
C ILE A 600 2.13 -30.01 20.51
N LYS A 601 1.26 -29.88 21.52
CA LYS A 601 0.04 -29.07 21.38
C LYS A 601 0.42 -27.60 21.22
N LEU A 602 0.10 -27.04 20.06
CA LEU A 602 0.35 -25.65 19.70
C LEU A 602 -0.73 -24.72 20.26
N PHE A 603 -1.90 -25.26 20.57
CA PHE A 603 -3.03 -24.51 21.13
C PHE A 603 -3.46 -25.07 22.49
N ASP A 604 -3.41 -24.24 23.53
CA ASP A 604 -3.93 -24.59 24.86
C ASP A 604 -5.42 -24.26 24.96
N LYS A 605 -6.28 -25.28 24.80
CA LYS A 605 -7.75 -25.16 24.92
C LYS A 605 -8.19 -24.50 26.24
N ARG A 606 -7.36 -24.55 27.30
CA ARG A 606 -7.65 -23.89 28.59
C ARG A 606 -7.76 -22.38 28.48
N LEU A 607 -7.09 -21.74 27.51
CA LEU A 607 -7.14 -20.30 27.27
C LEU A 607 -8.51 -19.81 26.77
N VAL A 608 -9.27 -20.68 26.10
CA VAL A 608 -10.63 -20.40 25.61
C VAL A 608 -11.70 -20.88 26.59
N GLU A 609 -11.41 -21.94 27.34
CA GLU A 609 -12.34 -22.51 28.33
C GLU A 609 -12.46 -21.69 29.62
N GLN A 610 -11.38 -21.02 30.08
CA GLN A 610 -11.42 -20.23 31.32
C GLN A 610 -12.45 -19.08 31.29
N PRO A 611 -12.50 -18.21 30.26
CA PRO A 611 -13.50 -17.14 30.19
C PRO A 611 -14.93 -17.69 30.09
N SER A 612 -15.13 -18.80 29.37
CA SER A 612 -16.46 -19.36 29.14
C SER A 612 -17.04 -20.04 30.39
N LEU A 613 -16.21 -20.71 31.19
CA LEU A 613 -16.62 -21.32 32.46
C LEU A 613 -16.95 -20.26 33.53
N GLU A 614 -16.15 -19.19 33.64
CA GLU A 614 -16.43 -18.10 34.57
C GLU A 614 -17.69 -17.32 34.21
N ILE A 615 -17.90 -17.02 32.94
CA ILE A 615 -19.13 -16.35 32.46
C ILE A 615 -20.34 -17.25 32.71
N LYS A 616 -20.23 -18.56 32.47
CA LYS A 616 -21.31 -19.53 32.71
C LYS A 616 -21.62 -19.67 34.21
N ALA A 617 -20.60 -19.67 35.08
CA ALA A 617 -20.76 -19.66 36.52
C ALA A 617 -21.43 -18.37 37.04
N LYS A 618 -20.98 -17.20 36.55
CA LYS A 618 -21.59 -15.90 36.88
C LYS A 618 -23.05 -15.82 36.42
N LYS A 619 -23.36 -16.27 35.20
CA LYS A 619 -24.74 -16.34 34.69
C LYS A 619 -25.62 -17.28 35.52
N SER A 620 -25.09 -18.43 35.94
CA SER A 620 -25.81 -19.36 36.81
C SER A 620 -26.14 -18.71 38.16
N ALA A 621 -25.17 -18.03 38.79
CA ALA A 621 -25.38 -17.31 40.05
C ALA A 621 -26.39 -16.17 39.93
N LEU A 622 -26.31 -15.36 38.86
CA LEU A 622 -27.27 -14.30 38.55
C LEU A 622 -28.69 -14.85 38.37
N ASN A 623 -28.86 -15.93 37.61
CA ASN A 623 -30.16 -16.57 37.39
C ASN A 623 -30.76 -17.12 38.68
N ALA A 624 -29.95 -17.77 39.53
CA ALA A 624 -30.41 -18.25 40.83
C ALA A 624 -30.93 -17.09 41.68
N ARG A 625 -30.21 -15.95 41.70
CA ARG A 625 -30.61 -14.77 42.47
C ARG A 625 -31.86 -14.09 41.92
N ILE A 626 -31.99 -13.98 40.60
CA ILE A 626 -33.20 -13.46 39.95
C ILE A 626 -34.40 -14.34 40.27
N SER A 627 -34.24 -15.68 40.24
CA SER A 627 -35.30 -16.63 40.57
C SER A 627 -35.75 -16.50 42.03
N GLU A 628 -34.81 -16.36 42.96
CA GLU A 628 -35.08 -16.16 44.38
C GLU A 628 -35.86 -14.86 44.63
N LEU A 629 -35.40 -13.74 44.06
CA LEU A 629 -36.06 -12.44 44.15
C LEU A 629 -37.44 -12.45 43.49
N SER A 630 -37.60 -13.18 42.38
CA SER A 630 -38.89 -13.34 41.71
C SER A 630 -39.86 -14.12 42.60
N HIS A 631 -39.40 -15.20 43.25
CA HIS A 631 -40.20 -15.93 44.24
C HIS A 631 -40.63 -15.05 45.41
N GLN A 632 -39.71 -14.27 45.98
CA GLN A 632 -40.03 -13.30 47.05
C GLN A 632 -41.05 -12.25 46.58
N PHE A 633 -40.93 -11.77 45.33
CA PHE A 633 -41.89 -10.85 44.73
C PHE A 633 -43.28 -11.48 44.59
N PHE A 634 -43.37 -12.75 44.19
CA PHE A 634 -44.63 -13.50 44.09
C PHE A 634 -45.25 -13.82 45.45
N ASP A 635 -44.46 -14.18 46.46
CA ASP A 635 -44.96 -14.43 47.82
C ASP A 635 -45.53 -13.16 48.46
N LEU A 636 -44.95 -12.01 48.12
CA LEU A 636 -45.49 -10.72 48.53
C LEU A 636 -46.83 -10.41 47.86
N HIS A 637 -47.18 -11.02 46.72
CA HIS A 637 -48.38 -10.75 45.94
C HIS A 637 -49.69 -11.13 46.66
N GLY A 638 -49.63 -11.95 47.72
CA GLY A 638 -50.78 -12.37 48.54
C GLY A 638 -51.01 -11.56 49.83
N ARG A 639 -50.13 -10.62 50.20
CA ARG A 639 -50.26 -9.81 51.43
C ARG A 639 -50.47 -8.34 51.04
N GLY A 640 -51.52 -7.70 51.56
CA GLY A 640 -52.07 -6.42 51.08
C GLY A 640 -51.15 -5.18 51.08
N ASN A 641 -51.75 -3.99 51.00
CA ASN A 641 -51.13 -2.69 50.66
C ASN A 641 -49.90 -2.20 51.48
N ARG A 642 -49.42 -2.94 52.49
CA ARG A 642 -48.29 -2.56 53.35
C ARG A 642 -46.90 -2.80 52.74
N ASP A 643 -46.78 -3.58 51.65
CA ASP A 643 -45.48 -3.96 51.07
C ASP A 643 -45.16 -3.33 49.69
N LYS A 644 -45.87 -2.27 49.31
CA LYS A 644 -45.71 -1.63 47.99
C LYS A 644 -44.29 -1.06 47.76
N GLN A 645 -43.62 -0.60 48.81
CA GLN A 645 -42.23 -0.12 48.75
C GLN A 645 -41.23 -1.27 48.58
N THR A 646 -41.41 -2.35 49.34
CA THR A 646 -40.60 -3.58 49.28
C THR A 646 -40.66 -4.21 47.89
N ARG A 647 -41.84 -4.31 47.28
CA ARG A 647 -42.02 -4.84 45.92
C ARG A 647 -41.28 -4.01 44.87
N ARG A 648 -41.38 -2.67 44.94
CA ARG A 648 -40.66 -1.76 44.03
C ARG A 648 -39.14 -1.87 44.16
N ALA A 649 -38.62 -2.12 45.37
CA ALA A 649 -37.20 -2.35 45.58
C ALA A 649 -36.73 -3.67 44.96
N ILE A 650 -37.49 -4.77 45.15
CA ILE A 650 -37.18 -6.08 44.55
C ILE A 650 -37.23 -6.02 43.03
N GLU A 651 -38.23 -5.36 42.45
CA GLU A 651 -38.38 -5.19 41.00
C GLU A 651 -37.19 -4.43 40.39
N LYS A 652 -36.74 -3.34 41.03
CA LYS A 652 -35.54 -2.60 40.61
C LYS A 652 -34.27 -3.46 40.65
N GLU A 653 -34.12 -4.31 41.66
CA GLU A 653 -32.95 -5.18 41.79
C GLU A 653 -32.96 -6.29 40.73
N ILE A 654 -34.13 -6.87 40.44
CA ILE A 654 -34.28 -7.83 39.33
C ILE A 654 -33.90 -7.20 38.00
N ASP A 655 -34.35 -5.97 37.71
CA ASP A 655 -34.00 -5.27 36.47
C ASP A 655 -32.50 -4.95 36.38
N LYS A 656 -31.86 -4.61 37.50
CA LYS A 656 -30.41 -4.40 37.57
C LYS A 656 -29.66 -5.70 37.24
N LEU A 657 -30.00 -6.81 37.88
CA LEU A 657 -29.38 -8.11 37.64
C LEU A 657 -29.60 -8.61 36.20
N LYS A 658 -30.77 -8.36 35.60
CA LYS A 658 -31.04 -8.65 34.18
C LYS A 658 -30.18 -7.82 33.24
N LYS A 659 -29.89 -6.55 33.56
CA LYS A 659 -28.96 -5.72 32.79
C LYS A 659 -27.52 -6.21 32.89
N GLU A 660 -27.07 -6.58 34.09
CA GLU A 660 -25.75 -7.20 34.28
C GLU A 660 -25.62 -8.52 33.50
N MET A 661 -26.67 -9.34 33.49
CA MET A 661 -26.70 -10.58 32.71
C MET A 661 -26.63 -10.32 31.20
N LYS A 662 -27.33 -9.30 30.70
CA LYS A 662 -27.30 -8.91 29.27
C LYS A 662 -25.95 -8.31 28.88
N ALA A 663 -25.24 -7.65 29.79
CA ALA A 663 -23.87 -7.17 29.55
C ALA A 663 -22.88 -8.34 29.39
N LEU A 664 -23.14 -9.49 30.01
CA LEU A 664 -22.37 -10.73 29.82
C LEU A 664 -22.69 -11.47 28.50
N ASP A 665 -23.67 -11.00 27.72
CA ASP A 665 -24.00 -11.48 26.37
C ASP A 665 -23.46 -10.57 25.24
N ALA A 666 -22.89 -9.42 25.59
CA ALA A 666 -22.21 -8.57 24.61
C ALA A 666 -20.97 -9.30 24.06
N PRO A 667 -20.67 -9.20 22.75
CA PRO A 667 -19.52 -9.87 22.16
C PRO A 667 -18.25 -9.45 22.91
N VAL A 668 -17.57 -10.44 23.49
CA VAL A 668 -16.33 -10.26 24.24
C VAL A 668 -15.24 -9.88 23.24
N VAL A 669 -15.07 -8.59 23.00
CA VAL A 669 -13.81 -8.06 22.51
C VAL A 669 -12.89 -7.96 23.73
N ALA A 670 -11.85 -8.79 23.72
CA ALA A 670 -10.70 -8.81 24.62
C ALA A 670 -10.91 -9.25 26.08
N ALA A 671 -10.31 -10.40 26.44
CA ALA A 671 -9.50 -10.57 27.66
C ALA A 671 -8.89 -11.98 27.68
N ALA A 672 -7.72 -12.14 27.06
CA ALA A 672 -6.79 -13.22 27.37
C ALA A 672 -5.46 -12.58 27.79
N LEU A 673 -5.31 -12.35 29.09
CA LEU A 673 -4.01 -12.11 29.73
C LEU A 673 -3.49 -13.46 30.20
N PRO A 674 -2.30 -13.91 29.78
CA PRO A 674 -1.55 -14.87 30.57
C PRO A 674 -0.70 -14.10 31.60
N THR A 675 -0.96 -14.34 32.87
CA THR A 675 0.01 -14.06 33.94
C THR A 675 1.27 -14.90 33.69
N GLN A 676 2.42 -14.23 33.61
CA GLN A 676 3.73 -14.84 33.71
C GLN A 676 3.80 -15.74 34.94
N ARG A 677 4.10 -17.03 34.75
CA ARG A 677 4.92 -17.83 35.67
C ARG A 677 5.32 -19.16 35.05
N GLU A 678 6.64 -19.35 35.04
CA GLU A 678 7.36 -20.63 34.88
C GLU A 678 7.17 -21.27 33.49
N ILE A 679 8.24 -21.37 32.70
CA ILE A 679 9.13 -22.54 32.70
C ILE A 679 10.48 -22.15 32.06
N ASN A 680 11.55 -22.72 32.63
CA ASN A 680 12.94 -22.70 32.17
C ASN A 680 13.12 -23.15 30.71
#